data_AF-A0AAD0GT78-F1
#
_entry.id   AF-A0AAD0GT78-F1
#
_cell.length_a   1.000
_cell.length_b   1.000
_cell.length_c   1.000
_cell.angle_alpha   90.00
_cell.angle_beta   90.00
_cell.angle_gamma   90.00
#
_symmetry.space_group_name_H-M   'P 1'
#
loop_
_entity.id
_entity.type
_entity.pdbx_description
1 polymer ?
#
loop_
_entity_poly.entity_id
_entity_poly.type
_entity_poly.pdbx_seq_one_letter_code
_entity_poly.pdbx_strand_id
1 'polypeptide(L)'
;MKIYKLIAVLILLPLGLNLVGVWQLQRSVDNTQRLNEIQADLVHARPYLEKLARSPSALTRTIEVDGENLSLSMALSRLAKAEEGFGTVLVLGNVTTWLARAVIALSLLAALVGGVGLAGLKWAGSRALHSRERLLHTFSRVSRILPFVLVGHIVAVGAAVSVILSFEALGMWHLGRMSAGELKFIIVVLMLVAACLYSIWQMGKQLRVMLRMFEPTAMQVMGREVTPDEAPVLWAYVRDLAERLGALSPDHIVLGMTEGFYVTSSDVSLLPSEAVLKGRTLHVPIMYLGLIDAAETSAVIGHELAHFAGEDTEYSLRFLPIYDGIGRSLGVIAENMIFSGLLQRTIMRPAFMLGIYFMESFDHAVNHWGRVRELAADAAGASLAGNAAAASALVRISAIDPLLQEHVYKHITYAANPEPGQVLTKDLPTSVLRELADQTLTLPEEEMAIQLPHPSDTHPSNGERVAALQVAADDAIRTGTRPVVAAQACAAMDHYFINPQALRTRLTEDFMSHQVAHDAELVSELRTRANAVTGDVVLHEGARLRGVLLTLFIGALLALGIFLLVQWLSFPPTMTEKRNHLLIAGSVLTLLMLILLPAVLRLCLRADKTALVLTPDHFVFANLKSPIPIKDIADFELHIAYGTFLTLHLEDDAPLPERASRSFSVPNAKVFKKKRRVVLMLAQFCRDGKKLTPDELGPLIADYVNAGVARHLLQRRFEKA
;
A
#
# COMPACT_ATOMS: atom_id res chain seq x y z
N MET A 1 2.86 9.81 4.89
CA MET A 1 2.42 8.60 5.65
C MET A 1 2.93 8.68 7.10
N LYS A 2 2.31 8.08 8.14
CA LYS A 2 2.81 8.25 9.53
C LYS A 2 4.11 7.46 9.78
N ILE A 3 5.25 8.16 9.81
CA ILE A 3 6.63 7.70 10.11
C ILE A 3 6.73 6.64 11.23
N TYR A 4 5.79 6.65 12.18
CA TYR A 4 5.67 5.67 13.26
C TYR A 4 5.64 4.21 12.78
N LYS A 5 5.03 3.91 11.63
CA LYS A 5 5.02 2.54 11.09
C LYS A 5 6.41 2.09 10.66
N LEU A 6 7.17 2.97 10.02
CA LEU A 6 8.56 2.70 9.64
C LEU A 6 9.46 2.57 10.86
N ILE A 7 9.29 3.42 11.88
CA ILE A 7 10.02 3.28 13.15
C ILE A 7 9.70 1.93 13.81
N ALA A 8 8.44 1.51 13.80
CA ALA A 8 8.03 0.24 14.37
C ALA A 8 8.69 -0.95 13.66
N VAL A 9 8.72 -0.95 12.32
CA VAL A 9 9.28 -2.05 11.53
C VAL A 9 10.82 -2.03 11.51
N LEU A 10 11.43 -0.85 11.34
CA LEU A 10 12.88 -0.74 11.14
C LEU A 10 13.68 -0.70 12.43
N ILE A 11 13.08 -0.30 13.56
CA ILE A 11 13.79 -0.12 14.83
C ILE A 11 13.15 -0.95 15.94
N LEU A 12 11.85 -0.77 16.22
CA LEU A 12 11.22 -1.42 17.38
C LEU A 12 11.14 -2.94 17.24
N LEU A 13 10.84 -3.46 16.05
CA LEU A 13 10.81 -4.89 15.78
C LEU A 13 12.18 -5.54 16.02
N PRO A 14 13.30 -5.07 15.43
CA PRO A 14 14.63 -5.55 15.77
C PRO A 14 14.96 -5.45 17.26
N LEU A 15 14.61 -4.35 17.94
CA LEU A 15 14.81 -4.24 19.40
C LEU A 15 13.98 -5.27 20.18
N GLY A 16 12.78 -5.59 19.74
CA GLY A 16 11.98 -6.68 20.30
C GLY A 16 12.66 -8.05 20.14
N LEU A 17 13.23 -8.34 18.96
CA LEU A 17 14.01 -9.55 18.72
C LEU A 17 15.29 -9.59 19.58
N ASN A 18 15.90 -8.42 19.83
CA ASN A 18 17.05 -8.31 20.72
C ASN A 18 16.69 -8.74 22.15
N LEU A 19 15.55 -8.30 22.68
CA LEU A 19 15.07 -8.72 24.00
C LEU A 19 14.88 -10.24 24.09
N VAL A 20 14.36 -10.87 23.02
CA VAL A 20 14.28 -12.33 22.91
C VAL A 20 15.68 -12.95 22.97
N GLY A 21 16.64 -12.42 22.24
CA GLY A 21 18.03 -12.88 22.28
C GLY A 21 18.68 -12.78 23.67
N VAL A 22 18.42 -11.68 24.40
CA VAL A 22 18.88 -11.52 25.80
C VAL A 22 18.25 -12.58 26.71
N TRP A 23 16.95 -12.81 26.57
CA TRP A 23 16.25 -13.85 27.33
C TRP A 23 16.77 -15.25 27.01
N GLN A 24 17.01 -15.57 25.73
CA GLN A 24 17.62 -16.83 25.30
C GLN A 24 19.05 -16.99 25.84
N LEU A 25 19.84 -15.91 25.88
CA LEU A 25 21.19 -15.94 26.43
C LEU A 25 21.18 -16.26 27.92
N GLN A 26 20.31 -15.61 28.70
CA GLN A 26 20.15 -15.90 30.13
C GLN A 26 19.78 -17.36 30.35
N ARG A 27 18.75 -17.85 29.63
CA ARG A 27 18.29 -19.25 29.71
C ARG A 27 19.41 -20.24 29.36
N SER A 28 20.20 -19.94 28.33
CA SER A 28 21.28 -20.82 27.85
C SER A 28 22.45 -20.86 28.83
N VAL A 29 22.83 -19.72 29.43
CA VAL A 29 23.89 -19.64 30.44
C VAL A 29 23.49 -20.42 31.69
N ASP A 30 22.27 -20.20 32.21
CA ASP A 30 21.77 -20.91 33.39
C ASP A 30 21.74 -22.44 33.14
N ASN A 31 21.29 -22.86 31.95
CA ASN A 31 21.24 -24.28 31.59
C ASN A 31 22.65 -24.88 31.44
N THR A 32 23.57 -24.17 30.81
CA THR A 32 24.96 -24.63 30.63
C THR A 32 25.68 -24.71 31.98
N GLN A 33 25.43 -23.77 32.90
CA GLN A 33 25.97 -23.83 34.25
C GLN A 33 25.45 -25.07 35.01
N ARG A 34 24.14 -25.33 34.97
CA ARG A 34 23.56 -26.55 35.57
C ARG A 34 24.15 -27.82 34.97
N LEU A 35 24.34 -27.87 33.66
CA LEU A 35 24.95 -29.02 33.00
C LEU A 35 26.40 -29.21 33.44
N ASN A 36 27.19 -28.14 33.57
CA ASN A 36 28.55 -28.20 34.10
C ASN A 36 28.59 -28.69 35.56
N GLU A 37 27.66 -28.23 36.39
CA GLU A 37 27.52 -28.70 37.79
C GLU A 37 27.21 -30.20 37.84
N ILE A 38 26.23 -30.66 37.04
CA ILE A 38 25.89 -32.08 36.93
C ILE A 38 27.07 -32.90 36.42
N GLN A 39 27.83 -32.39 35.44
CA GLN A 39 29.03 -33.07 34.95
C GLN A 39 30.10 -33.20 36.02
N ALA A 40 30.34 -32.14 36.81
CA ALA A 40 31.27 -32.17 37.92
C ALA A 40 30.85 -33.19 38.99
N ASP A 41 29.56 -33.22 39.33
CA ASP A 41 28.99 -34.18 40.28
C ASP A 41 29.12 -35.62 39.79
N LEU A 42 28.86 -35.89 38.49
CA LEU A 42 29.02 -37.21 37.88
C LEU A 42 30.49 -37.68 37.93
N VAL A 43 31.44 -36.81 37.57
CA VAL A 43 32.88 -37.09 37.62
C VAL A 43 33.33 -37.40 39.06
N HIS A 44 32.78 -36.71 40.06
CA HIS A 44 33.06 -36.98 41.47
C HIS A 44 32.40 -38.25 42.01
N ALA A 45 31.18 -38.58 41.58
CA ALA A 45 30.43 -39.75 42.03
C ALA A 45 30.97 -41.07 41.45
N ARG A 46 31.51 -41.03 40.24
CA ARG A 46 32.02 -42.21 39.52
C ARG A 46 33.06 -43.04 40.30
N PRO A 47 34.19 -42.49 40.80
CA PRO A 47 35.18 -43.29 41.53
C PRO A 47 34.63 -43.88 42.84
N TYR A 48 33.66 -43.22 43.47
CA TYR A 48 32.97 -43.74 44.66
C TYR A 48 32.11 -44.96 44.32
N LEU A 49 31.30 -44.88 43.26
CA LEU A 49 30.46 -45.99 42.79
C LEU A 49 31.29 -47.18 42.28
N GLU A 50 32.39 -46.92 41.55
CA GLU A 50 33.32 -47.96 41.10
C GLU A 50 34.02 -48.68 42.28
N LYS A 51 34.38 -47.94 43.34
CA LYS A 51 34.97 -48.51 44.56
C LYS A 51 33.98 -49.40 45.32
N LEU A 52 32.72 -48.97 45.41
CA LEU A 52 31.63 -49.76 45.98
C LEU A 52 31.37 -51.05 45.19
N ALA A 53 31.48 -51.02 43.86
CA ALA A 53 31.28 -52.18 42.99
C ALA A 53 32.36 -53.25 43.10
N ARG A 54 33.54 -52.91 43.65
CA ARG A 54 34.64 -53.85 43.91
C ARG A 54 34.60 -54.47 45.32
N SER A 55 33.67 -54.07 46.18
CA SER A 55 33.53 -54.62 47.53
C SER A 55 32.83 -56.01 47.55
N PRO A 56 33.10 -56.89 48.54
CA PRO A 56 32.50 -58.23 48.61
C PRO A 56 30.97 -58.27 48.69
N SER A 57 30.33 -57.16 49.08
CA SER A 57 28.87 -57.01 49.21
C SER A 57 28.19 -56.39 47.98
N ALA A 58 28.92 -56.23 46.86
CA ALA A 58 28.42 -55.54 45.67
C ALA A 58 27.21 -56.22 45.00
N LEU A 59 27.06 -57.55 45.13
CA LEU A 59 25.98 -58.33 44.51
C LEU A 59 24.62 -58.17 45.20
N THR A 60 24.59 -57.76 46.47
CA THR A 60 23.37 -57.65 47.30
C THR A 60 22.97 -56.21 47.62
N ARG A 61 23.77 -55.23 47.20
CA ARG A 61 23.53 -53.81 47.49
C ARG A 61 22.74 -53.14 46.37
N THR A 62 21.60 -52.56 46.72
CA THR A 62 20.82 -51.69 45.84
C THR A 62 21.08 -50.23 46.18
N ILE A 63 21.04 -49.38 45.16
CA ILE A 63 21.05 -47.92 45.31
C ILE A 63 19.71 -47.40 44.82
N GLU A 64 19.12 -46.50 45.59
CA GLU A 64 17.90 -45.80 45.20
C GLU A 64 18.27 -44.64 44.26
N VAL A 65 17.74 -44.64 43.04
CA VAL A 65 17.88 -43.55 42.06
C VAL A 65 16.49 -43.23 41.51
N ASP A 66 16.04 -41.98 41.68
CA ASP A 66 14.69 -41.52 41.30
C ASP A 66 13.54 -42.40 41.85
N GLY A 67 13.69 -42.93 43.07
CA GLY A 67 12.70 -43.79 43.72
C GLY A 67 12.67 -45.25 43.25
N GLU A 68 13.60 -45.65 42.36
CA GLU A 68 13.81 -47.06 41.98
C GLU A 68 15.03 -47.65 42.70
N ASN A 69 14.87 -48.82 43.31
CA ASN A 69 15.99 -49.59 43.86
C ASN A 69 16.70 -50.36 42.73
N LEU A 70 17.85 -49.85 42.30
CA LEU A 70 18.65 -50.42 41.22
C LEU A 70 19.81 -51.24 41.76
N SER A 71 20.15 -52.33 41.07
CA SER A 71 21.41 -53.03 41.33
C SER A 71 22.60 -52.14 40.96
N LEU A 72 23.72 -52.32 41.68
CA LEU A 72 24.90 -51.50 41.50
C LEU A 72 25.48 -51.56 40.07
N SER A 73 25.35 -52.71 39.39
CA SER A 73 25.75 -52.88 37.99
C SER A 73 24.83 -52.15 37.00
N MET A 74 23.52 -52.12 37.27
CA MET A 74 22.55 -51.33 36.49
C MET A 74 22.75 -49.84 36.69
N ALA A 75 23.08 -49.41 37.92
CA ALA A 75 23.39 -48.01 38.22
C ALA A 75 24.64 -47.53 37.47
N LEU A 76 25.73 -48.32 37.46
CA LEU A 76 26.95 -48.00 36.70
C LEU A 76 26.71 -48.00 35.18
N SER A 77 25.87 -48.89 34.66
CA SER A 77 25.51 -48.90 33.24
C SER A 77 24.65 -47.68 32.84
N ARG A 78 23.68 -47.28 33.68
CA ARG A 78 22.92 -46.03 33.47
C ARG A 78 23.82 -44.80 33.54
N LEU A 79 24.79 -44.78 34.47
CA LEU A 79 25.78 -43.71 34.60
C LEU A 79 26.64 -43.59 33.33
N ALA A 80 27.22 -44.70 32.85
CA ALA A 80 28.04 -44.71 31.63
C ALA A 80 27.26 -44.24 30.39
N LYS A 81 25.99 -44.66 30.27
CA LYS A 81 25.11 -44.23 29.18
C LYS A 81 24.71 -42.76 29.29
N ALA A 82 24.57 -42.24 30.51
CA ALA A 82 24.32 -40.83 30.76
C ALA A 82 25.56 -39.98 30.39
N GLU A 83 26.77 -40.41 30.76
CA GLU A 83 28.03 -39.74 30.41
C GLU A 83 28.26 -39.67 28.89
N GLU A 84 27.99 -40.76 28.15
CA GLU A 84 28.16 -40.80 26.68
C GLU A 84 27.26 -39.78 25.96
N GLY A 85 26.02 -39.60 26.41
CA GLY A 85 25.12 -38.58 25.86
C GLY A 85 25.41 -37.16 26.35
N PHE A 86 25.99 -37.02 27.55
CA PHE A 86 26.20 -35.72 28.21
C PHE A 86 27.12 -34.80 27.40
N GLY A 87 28.17 -35.36 26.78
CA GLY A 87 29.08 -34.60 25.92
C GLY A 87 28.37 -33.91 24.75
N THR A 88 27.35 -34.56 24.16
CA THR A 88 26.55 -33.96 23.06
C THR A 88 25.70 -32.81 23.55
N VAL A 89 25.08 -32.94 24.73
CA VAL A 89 24.24 -31.88 25.33
C VAL A 89 25.07 -30.68 25.78
N LEU A 90 26.29 -30.90 26.26
CA LEU A 90 27.22 -29.82 26.61
C LEU A 90 27.65 -29.02 25.37
N VAL A 91 27.98 -29.70 24.27
CA VAL A 91 28.27 -29.04 22.99
C VAL A 91 27.06 -28.24 22.49
N LEU A 92 25.85 -28.82 22.58
CA LEU A 92 24.63 -28.11 22.22
C LEU A 92 24.40 -26.85 23.08
N GLY A 93 24.63 -26.92 24.40
CA GLY A 93 24.53 -25.77 25.30
C GLY A 93 25.49 -24.62 24.95
N ASN A 94 26.71 -24.97 24.52
CA ASN A 94 27.67 -23.98 24.03
C ASN A 94 27.22 -23.36 22.69
N VAL A 95 26.70 -24.17 21.77
CA VAL A 95 26.16 -23.71 20.48
C VAL A 95 24.95 -22.79 20.70
N THR A 96 24.00 -23.17 21.55
CA THR A 96 22.82 -22.34 21.85
C THR A 96 23.23 -21.00 22.47
N THR A 97 24.27 -20.97 23.31
CA THR A 97 24.80 -19.73 23.88
C THR A 97 25.37 -18.80 22.79
N TRP A 98 26.09 -19.36 21.81
CA TRP A 98 26.57 -18.59 20.65
C TRP A 98 25.44 -18.11 19.74
N LEU A 99 24.42 -18.94 19.49
CA LEU A 99 23.23 -18.55 18.74
C LEU A 99 22.53 -17.36 19.40
N ALA A 100 22.32 -17.39 20.72
CA ALA A 100 21.70 -16.28 21.45
C ALA A 100 22.51 -14.96 21.33
N ARG A 101 23.85 -15.03 21.40
CA ARG A 101 24.73 -13.86 21.14
C ARG A 101 24.60 -13.35 19.70
N ALA A 102 24.49 -14.26 18.72
CA ALA A 102 24.29 -13.89 17.32
C ALA A 102 22.93 -13.19 17.11
N VAL A 103 21.85 -13.65 17.76
CA VAL A 103 20.54 -12.96 17.74
C VAL A 103 20.68 -11.52 18.21
N ILE A 104 21.35 -11.31 19.35
CA ILE A 104 21.58 -9.97 19.92
C ILE A 104 22.32 -9.10 18.92
N ALA A 105 23.44 -9.58 18.37
CA ALA A 105 24.27 -8.83 17.43
C ALA A 105 23.53 -8.47 16.13
N LEU A 106 22.87 -9.45 15.50
CA LEU A 106 22.11 -9.24 14.26
C LEU A 106 20.94 -8.28 14.47
N SER A 107 20.24 -8.39 15.61
CA SER A 107 19.11 -7.52 15.94
C SER A 107 19.55 -6.08 16.23
N LEU A 108 20.67 -5.87 16.93
CA LEU A 108 21.25 -4.54 17.14
C LEU A 108 21.75 -3.93 15.83
N LEU A 109 22.41 -4.73 14.99
CA LEU A 109 22.85 -4.28 13.67
C LEU A 109 21.66 -3.84 12.82
N ALA A 110 20.58 -4.63 12.78
CA ALA A 110 19.35 -4.28 12.07
C ALA A 110 18.74 -2.98 12.62
N ALA A 111 18.63 -2.83 13.95
CA ALA A 111 18.11 -1.60 14.56
C ALA A 111 18.98 -0.38 14.21
N LEU A 112 20.31 -0.53 14.23
CA LEU A 112 21.27 0.52 13.89
C LEU A 112 21.14 0.93 12.42
N VAL A 113 21.13 -0.04 11.51
CA VAL A 113 20.97 0.20 10.07
C VAL A 113 19.64 0.91 9.79
N GLY A 114 18.55 0.47 10.42
CA GLY A 114 17.24 1.12 10.31
C GLY A 114 17.23 2.55 10.85
N GLY A 115 17.84 2.78 12.01
CA GLY A 115 17.95 4.10 12.64
C GLY A 115 18.81 5.07 11.84
N VAL A 116 20.01 4.65 11.42
CA VAL A 116 20.92 5.43 10.58
C VAL A 116 20.28 5.72 9.22
N GLY A 117 19.57 4.76 8.62
CA GLY A 117 18.84 4.96 7.38
C GLY A 117 17.78 6.06 7.49
N LEU A 118 16.92 6.02 8.51
CA LEU A 118 15.89 7.03 8.72
C LEU A 118 16.47 8.41 9.06
N ALA A 119 17.50 8.47 9.92
CA ALA A 119 18.19 9.71 10.25
C ALA A 119 18.91 10.30 9.01
N GLY A 120 19.54 9.44 8.21
CA GLY A 120 20.20 9.79 6.96
C GLY A 120 19.23 10.37 5.93
N LEU A 121 18.03 9.80 5.79
CA LEU A 121 16.97 10.32 4.92
C LEU A 121 16.49 11.71 5.38
N LYS A 122 16.26 11.89 6.68
CA LYS A 122 15.86 13.19 7.23
C LYS A 122 16.95 14.26 7.03
N TRP A 123 18.21 13.89 7.28
CA TRP A 123 19.36 14.76 7.04
C TRP A 123 19.50 15.11 5.55
N ALA A 124 19.32 14.13 4.67
CA ALA A 124 19.40 14.29 3.22
C ALA A 124 18.34 15.28 2.71
N GLY A 125 17.09 15.16 3.16
CA GLY A 125 16.02 16.10 2.84
C GLY A 125 16.32 17.54 3.27
N SER A 126 16.81 17.72 4.51
CA SER A 126 17.22 19.06 4.99
C SER A 126 18.41 19.62 4.21
N ARG A 127 19.38 18.78 3.86
CA ARG A 127 20.53 19.19 3.04
C ARG A 127 20.13 19.61 1.63
N ALA A 128 19.13 18.95 1.05
CA ALA A 128 18.61 19.26 -0.28
C ALA A 128 17.99 20.67 -0.39
N LEU A 129 17.51 21.25 0.71
CA LEU A 129 16.98 22.62 0.73
C LEU A 129 18.03 23.71 0.54
N HIS A 130 19.32 23.42 0.67
CA HIS A 130 20.35 24.46 0.65
C HIS A 130 20.73 24.93 -0.75
N SER A 131 20.63 24.05 -1.76
CA SER A 131 20.93 24.39 -3.17
C SER A 131 20.43 23.28 -4.09
N ARG A 132 20.10 23.62 -5.34
CA ARG A 132 19.68 22.69 -6.40
C ARG A 132 20.71 21.58 -6.67
N GLU A 133 21.99 21.94 -6.72
CA GLU A 133 23.10 20.99 -6.92
C GLU A 133 23.18 19.94 -5.78
N ARG A 134 23.01 20.38 -4.52
CA ARG A 134 22.94 19.49 -3.36
C ARG A 134 21.71 18.59 -3.40
N LEU A 135 20.55 19.06 -3.85
CA LEU A 135 19.36 18.23 -4.04
C LEU A 135 19.68 17.09 -5.02
N LEU A 136 20.21 17.42 -6.20
CA LEU A 136 20.60 16.45 -7.22
C LEU A 136 21.59 15.41 -6.68
N HIS A 137 22.71 15.87 -6.11
CA HIS A 137 23.75 14.96 -5.61
C HIS A 137 23.28 14.10 -4.44
N THR A 138 22.51 14.67 -3.53
CA THR A 138 22.03 13.94 -2.35
C THR A 138 20.98 12.91 -2.76
N PHE A 139 20.02 13.30 -3.60
CA PHE A 139 18.98 12.41 -4.10
C PHE A 139 19.58 11.23 -4.88
N SER A 140 20.49 11.50 -5.84
CA SER A 140 21.14 10.47 -6.64
C SER A 140 21.99 9.50 -5.81
N ARG A 141 22.68 9.98 -4.77
CA ARG A 141 23.43 9.10 -3.86
C ARG A 141 22.50 8.23 -3.01
N VAL A 142 21.46 8.83 -2.45
CA VAL A 142 20.49 8.12 -1.60
C VAL A 142 19.74 7.07 -2.42
N SER A 143 19.26 7.40 -3.62
CA SER A 143 18.55 6.45 -4.48
C SER A 143 19.41 5.22 -4.83
N ARG A 144 20.73 5.40 -4.98
CA ARG A 144 21.67 4.29 -5.23
C ARG A 144 21.95 3.45 -3.98
N ILE A 145 22.03 4.05 -2.79
CA ILE A 145 22.44 3.37 -1.55
C ILE A 145 21.25 2.72 -0.84
N LEU A 146 20.06 3.35 -0.90
CA LEU A 146 18.87 2.95 -0.16
C LEU A 146 18.45 1.48 -0.39
N PRO A 147 18.48 0.93 -1.62
CA PRO A 147 18.12 -0.47 -1.85
C PRO A 147 19.04 -1.45 -1.09
N PHE A 148 20.34 -1.15 -1.01
CA PHE A 148 21.30 -1.99 -0.29
C PHE A 148 21.10 -1.93 1.22
N VAL A 149 20.81 -0.73 1.75
CA VAL A 149 20.49 -0.53 3.18
C VAL A 149 19.24 -1.33 3.56
N LEU A 150 18.20 -1.28 2.73
CA LEU A 150 16.96 -2.01 2.97
C LEU A 150 17.15 -3.53 2.89
N VAL A 151 17.84 -4.03 1.86
CA VAL A 151 18.13 -5.46 1.75
C VAL A 151 18.99 -5.93 2.91
N GLY A 152 20.03 -5.16 3.29
CA GLY A 152 20.85 -5.45 4.46
C GLY A 152 20.03 -5.53 5.75
N HIS A 153 19.08 -4.61 5.95
CA HIS A 153 18.15 -4.61 7.08
C HIS A 153 17.27 -5.86 7.12
N ILE A 154 16.60 -6.18 6.01
CA ILE A 154 15.72 -7.35 5.89
C ILE A 154 16.51 -8.64 6.11
N VAL A 155 17.71 -8.76 5.53
CA VAL A 155 18.59 -9.92 5.71
C VAL A 155 18.98 -10.08 7.18
N ALA A 156 19.36 -9.00 7.86
CA ALA A 156 19.73 -9.04 9.28
C ALA A 156 18.55 -9.47 10.16
N VAL A 157 17.34 -8.97 9.90
CA VAL A 157 16.12 -9.37 10.63
C VAL A 157 15.76 -10.83 10.34
N GLY A 158 15.76 -11.25 9.07
CA GLY A 158 15.45 -12.63 8.67
C GLY A 158 16.46 -13.63 9.25
N ALA A 159 17.74 -13.26 9.27
CA ALA A 159 18.79 -14.06 9.90
C ALA A 159 18.58 -14.16 11.42
N ALA A 160 18.26 -13.05 12.11
CA ALA A 160 17.96 -13.05 13.54
C ALA A 160 16.79 -13.99 13.88
N VAL A 161 15.69 -13.92 13.12
CA VAL A 161 14.54 -14.83 13.30
C VAL A 161 14.93 -16.30 13.06
N SER A 162 15.73 -16.57 12.02
CA SER A 162 16.20 -17.93 11.72
C SER A 162 17.07 -18.51 12.85
N VAL A 163 17.93 -17.68 13.43
CA VAL A 163 18.79 -18.05 14.58
C VAL A 163 17.95 -18.27 15.84
N ILE A 164 16.93 -17.42 16.11
CA ILE A 164 15.99 -17.62 17.23
C ILE A 164 15.29 -18.98 17.12
N LEU A 165 14.78 -19.30 15.93
CA LEU A 165 14.08 -20.58 15.69
C LEU A 165 15.02 -21.77 15.84
N SER A 166 16.25 -21.64 15.34
CA SER A 166 17.29 -22.67 15.46
C SER A 166 17.69 -22.90 16.92
N PHE A 167 17.73 -21.84 17.74
CA PHE A 167 17.96 -21.95 19.18
C PHE A 167 16.86 -22.75 19.88
N GLU A 168 15.59 -22.48 19.59
CA GLU A 168 14.48 -23.24 20.20
C GLU A 168 14.47 -24.70 19.73
N ALA A 169 14.76 -24.97 18.45
CA ALA A 169 14.88 -26.32 17.91
C ALA A 169 15.97 -27.15 18.61
N LEU A 170 17.16 -26.57 18.77
CA LEU A 170 18.29 -27.21 19.45
C LEU A 170 18.05 -27.35 20.95
N GLY A 171 17.37 -26.38 21.58
CA GLY A 171 17.09 -26.38 23.02
C GLY A 171 16.14 -27.51 23.48
N MET A 172 15.34 -28.08 22.60
CA MET A 172 14.48 -29.24 22.92
C MET A 172 15.22 -30.58 22.82
N TRP A 173 16.47 -30.59 22.37
CA TRP A 173 17.26 -31.82 22.30
C TRP A 173 17.74 -32.22 23.69
N HIS A 174 17.32 -33.38 24.18
CA HIS A 174 17.68 -33.88 25.52
C HIS A 174 18.09 -35.36 25.48
N LEU A 175 18.80 -35.83 26.53
CA LEU A 175 19.04 -37.27 26.71
C LEU A 175 17.72 -37.98 27.01
N GLY A 176 17.40 -39.03 26.25
CA GLY A 176 16.22 -39.86 26.47
C GLY A 176 15.43 -40.16 25.19
N ARG A 177 14.27 -40.81 25.33
CA ARG A 177 13.35 -41.01 24.20
C ARG A 177 12.56 -39.72 24.00
N MET A 178 12.82 -39.02 22.89
CA MET A 178 11.98 -37.90 22.47
C MET A 178 10.58 -38.39 22.16
N SER A 179 9.57 -37.65 22.61
CA SER A 179 8.19 -37.93 22.25
C SER A 179 7.99 -37.70 20.74
N ALA A 180 7.03 -38.41 20.15
CA ALA A 180 6.64 -38.19 18.76
C ALA A 180 6.13 -36.76 18.49
N GLY A 181 5.71 -36.03 19.54
CA GLY A 181 5.29 -34.62 19.46
C GLY A 181 6.48 -33.66 19.32
N GLU A 182 7.53 -33.84 20.11
CA GLU A 182 8.75 -33.01 20.06
C GLU A 182 9.48 -33.14 18.72
N LEU A 183 9.58 -34.36 18.19
CA LEU A 183 10.20 -34.59 16.87
C LEU A 183 9.42 -33.87 15.75
N LYS A 184 8.08 -33.95 15.78
CA LYS A 184 7.23 -33.22 14.81
C LYS A 184 7.42 -31.71 14.93
N PHE A 185 7.51 -31.19 16.15
CA PHE A 185 7.73 -29.77 16.39
C PHE A 185 9.10 -29.30 15.86
N ILE A 186 10.18 -30.05 16.10
CA ILE A 186 11.51 -29.74 15.54
C ILE A 186 11.49 -29.72 14.01
N ILE A 187 10.82 -30.69 13.37
CA ILE A 187 10.67 -30.72 11.91
C ILE A 187 9.92 -29.46 11.42
N VAL A 188 8.85 -29.05 12.11
CA VAL A 188 8.11 -27.82 11.77
C VAL A 188 9.00 -26.58 11.90
N VAL A 189 9.78 -26.47 12.98
CA VAL A 189 10.71 -25.36 13.18
C VAL A 189 11.80 -25.33 12.11
N LEU A 190 12.36 -26.48 11.73
CA LEU A 190 13.35 -26.59 10.65
C LEU A 190 12.77 -26.19 9.28
N MET A 191 11.52 -26.57 8.98
CA MET A 191 10.83 -26.10 7.78
C MET A 191 10.66 -24.57 7.80
N LEU A 192 10.36 -23.99 8.97
CA LEU A 192 10.23 -22.54 9.13
C LEU A 192 11.57 -21.83 8.92
N VAL A 193 12.68 -22.38 9.45
CA VAL A 193 14.04 -21.88 9.21
C VAL A 193 14.39 -21.96 7.74
N ALA A 194 14.12 -23.09 7.07
CA ALA A 194 14.35 -23.24 5.63
C ALA A 194 13.52 -22.24 4.81
N ALA A 195 12.27 -21.97 5.20
CA ALA A 195 11.44 -20.95 4.59
C ALA A 195 12.01 -19.53 4.78
N CYS A 196 12.54 -19.19 5.97
CA CYS A 196 13.22 -17.92 6.22
C CYS A 196 14.48 -17.76 5.36
N LEU A 197 15.32 -18.80 5.28
CA LEU A 197 16.53 -18.80 4.44
C LEU A 197 16.20 -18.71 2.95
N TYR A 198 15.17 -19.42 2.50
CA TYR A 198 14.66 -19.32 1.14
C TYR A 198 14.14 -17.91 0.84
N SER A 199 13.43 -17.28 1.78
CA SER A 199 12.97 -15.90 1.64
C SER A 199 14.13 -14.90 1.54
N ILE A 200 15.17 -15.06 2.35
CA ILE A 200 16.41 -14.27 2.27
C ILE A 200 17.06 -14.43 0.88
N TRP A 201 17.19 -15.66 0.39
CA TRP A 201 17.76 -15.95 -0.92
C TRP A 201 16.92 -15.36 -2.07
N GLN A 202 15.58 -15.51 -1.99
CA GLN A 202 14.65 -14.94 -2.95
C GLN A 202 14.74 -13.41 -2.98
N MET A 203 14.89 -12.75 -1.82
CA MET A 203 15.12 -11.30 -1.76
C MET A 203 16.46 -10.88 -2.37
N GLY A 204 17.53 -11.65 -2.15
CA GLY A 204 18.80 -11.43 -2.83
C GLY A 204 18.68 -11.48 -4.35
N LYS A 205 17.85 -12.41 -4.87
CA LYS A 205 17.52 -12.48 -6.31
C LYS A 205 16.66 -11.28 -6.77
N GLN A 206 15.73 -10.83 -5.92
CA GLN A 206 14.86 -9.68 -6.19
C GLN A 206 15.56 -8.32 -6.04
N LEU A 207 16.75 -8.24 -5.42
CA LEU A 207 17.53 -7.01 -5.34
C LEU A 207 17.77 -6.40 -6.74
N ARG A 208 17.99 -7.22 -7.77
CA ARG A 208 18.09 -6.73 -9.16
C ARG A 208 16.79 -6.07 -9.64
N VAL A 209 15.64 -6.65 -9.29
CA VAL A 209 14.32 -6.09 -9.63
C VAL A 209 14.10 -4.79 -8.86
N MET A 210 14.49 -4.73 -7.58
CA MET A 210 14.44 -3.51 -6.77
C MET A 210 15.35 -2.42 -7.31
N LEU A 211 16.54 -2.75 -7.79
CA LEU A 211 17.44 -1.80 -8.44
C LEU A 211 16.87 -1.31 -9.77
N ARG A 212 16.16 -2.17 -10.52
CA ARG A 212 15.43 -1.78 -11.73
C ARG A 212 14.21 -0.87 -11.45
N MET A 213 13.67 -0.85 -10.23
CA MET A 213 12.64 0.14 -9.84
C MET A 213 13.19 1.58 -9.85
N PHE A 214 14.51 1.76 -9.92
CA PHE A 214 15.16 3.06 -10.01
C PHE A 214 15.66 3.34 -11.44
N GLU A 215 15.35 2.48 -12.41
CA GLU A 215 15.61 2.76 -13.84
C GLU A 215 14.48 3.64 -14.40
N PRO A 216 14.80 4.76 -15.08
CA PRO A 216 13.80 5.61 -15.69
C PRO A 216 13.00 4.86 -16.76
N THR A 217 11.68 4.81 -16.62
CA THR A 217 10.77 4.39 -17.69
C THR A 217 10.47 5.56 -18.60
N ALA A 218 10.35 5.30 -19.91
CA ALA A 218 9.98 6.33 -20.88
C ALA A 218 8.59 6.88 -20.54
N MET A 219 8.43 8.20 -20.65
CA MET A 219 7.15 8.88 -20.50
C MET A 219 6.31 8.60 -21.74
N GLN A 220 5.08 8.11 -21.56
CA GLN A 220 4.16 7.98 -22.68
C GLN A 220 3.53 9.33 -22.98
N VAL A 221 3.57 9.75 -24.24
CA VAL A 221 3.05 11.04 -24.69
C VAL A 221 2.20 10.81 -25.93
N MET A 222 0.96 11.28 -25.91
CA MET A 222 0.08 11.20 -27.06
C MET A 222 0.37 12.35 -28.02
N GLY A 223 1.03 12.04 -29.13
CA GLY A 223 1.43 13.07 -30.06
C GLY A 223 2.33 12.58 -31.18
N ARG A 224 2.69 13.52 -32.04
CA ARG A 224 3.49 13.28 -33.25
C ARG A 224 4.73 14.16 -33.22
N GLU A 225 5.90 13.54 -33.43
CA GLU A 225 7.11 14.30 -33.72
C GLU A 225 6.96 15.05 -35.04
N VAL A 226 7.26 16.35 -35.03
CA VAL A 226 7.28 17.18 -36.25
C VAL A 226 8.70 17.50 -36.69
N THR A 227 8.96 17.25 -37.96
CA THR A 227 10.28 17.51 -38.55
C THR A 227 10.46 18.99 -38.92
N PRO A 228 11.71 19.47 -39.07
CA PRO A 228 11.99 20.80 -39.60
C PRO A 228 11.37 21.07 -40.98
N ASP A 229 11.13 20.04 -41.79
CA ASP A 229 10.51 20.17 -43.11
C ASP A 229 8.97 20.33 -43.01
N GLU A 230 8.34 19.71 -42.01
CA GLU A 230 6.90 19.82 -41.76
C GLU A 230 6.53 21.15 -41.07
N ALA A 231 7.39 21.63 -40.17
CA ALA A 231 7.15 22.82 -39.33
C ALA A 231 8.35 23.79 -39.29
N PRO A 232 8.83 24.30 -40.44
CA PRO A 232 10.07 25.10 -40.49
C PRO A 232 9.95 26.40 -39.70
N VAL A 233 8.77 27.03 -39.72
CA VAL A 233 8.51 28.27 -38.98
C VAL A 233 8.57 28.00 -37.47
N LEU A 234 7.93 26.95 -36.97
CA LEU A 234 7.99 26.56 -35.55
C LEU A 234 9.41 26.25 -35.11
N TRP A 235 10.15 25.47 -35.90
CA TRP A 235 11.52 25.09 -35.58
C TRP A 235 12.49 26.27 -35.61
N ALA A 236 12.33 27.22 -36.54
CA ALA A 236 13.12 28.45 -36.55
C ALA A 236 12.79 29.33 -35.34
N TYR A 237 11.50 29.43 -35.03
CA TYR A 237 11.00 30.23 -33.92
C TYR A 237 11.48 29.71 -32.55
N VAL A 238 11.36 28.41 -32.28
CA VAL A 238 11.88 27.78 -31.05
C VAL A 238 13.40 27.95 -30.94
N ARG A 239 14.14 27.81 -32.04
CA ARG A 239 15.59 27.99 -32.05
C ARG A 239 16.02 29.44 -31.76
N ASP A 240 15.32 30.43 -32.32
CA ASP A 240 15.55 31.85 -32.02
C ASP A 240 15.33 32.15 -30.54
N LEU A 241 14.21 31.68 -29.97
CA LEU A 241 13.92 31.86 -28.55
C LEU A 241 14.97 31.19 -27.65
N ALA A 242 15.41 29.97 -28.01
CA ALA A 242 16.45 29.26 -27.27
C ALA A 242 17.79 30.01 -27.32
N GLU A 243 18.19 30.51 -28.49
CA GLU A 243 19.42 31.28 -28.67
C GLU A 243 19.40 32.57 -27.84
N ARG A 244 18.29 33.33 -27.89
CA ARG A 244 18.12 34.58 -27.14
C ARG A 244 18.16 34.38 -25.63
N LEU A 245 17.70 33.23 -25.13
CA LEU A 245 17.77 32.86 -23.71
C LEU A 245 19.10 32.22 -23.30
N GLY A 246 19.94 31.80 -24.25
CA GLY A 246 21.07 30.92 -23.96
C GLY A 246 20.64 29.55 -23.43
N ALA A 247 19.45 29.08 -23.82
CA ALA A 247 18.92 27.77 -23.49
C ALA A 247 19.40 26.71 -24.47
N LEU A 248 19.48 25.45 -24.04
CA LEU A 248 19.69 24.34 -24.97
C LEU A 248 18.43 24.13 -25.82
N SER A 249 18.58 24.21 -27.14
CA SER A 249 17.51 23.89 -28.08
C SER A 249 17.04 22.44 -27.90
N PRO A 250 15.72 22.17 -28.00
CA PRO A 250 15.22 20.80 -28.03
C PRO A 250 15.77 20.03 -29.24
N ASP A 251 15.96 18.72 -29.06
CA ASP A 251 16.29 17.76 -30.12
C ASP A 251 15.03 17.34 -30.88
N HIS A 252 13.87 17.34 -30.22
CA HIS A 252 12.58 16.93 -30.76
C HIS A 252 11.48 17.94 -30.41
N ILE A 253 10.56 18.19 -31.34
CA ILE A 253 9.30 18.89 -31.07
C ILE A 253 8.16 17.89 -31.30
N VAL A 254 7.35 17.68 -30.27
CA VAL A 254 6.19 16.77 -30.31
C VAL A 254 4.93 17.60 -30.25
N LEU A 255 4.06 17.42 -31.25
CA LEU A 255 2.72 18.01 -31.25
C LEU A 255 1.72 17.09 -30.59
N GLY A 256 1.07 17.59 -29.54
CA GLY A 256 -0.10 16.99 -28.93
C GLY A 256 -1.38 17.76 -29.23
N MET A 257 -2.50 17.27 -28.71
CA MET A 257 -3.81 17.90 -28.90
C MET A 257 -4.04 19.02 -27.88
N THR A 258 -4.21 18.67 -26.60
CA THR A 258 -4.55 19.61 -25.51
C THR A 258 -3.63 19.56 -24.30
N GLU A 259 -2.69 18.61 -24.23
CA GLU A 259 -1.70 18.53 -23.13
C GLU A 259 -0.83 19.79 -23.14
N GLY A 260 -0.62 20.44 -21.99
CA GLY A 260 0.07 21.74 -21.93
C GLY A 260 1.45 21.78 -22.59
N PHE A 261 2.01 22.99 -22.77
CA PHE A 261 3.42 23.12 -23.15
C PHE A 261 4.29 22.57 -22.03
N TYR A 262 5.32 21.80 -22.38
CA TYR A 262 6.35 21.39 -21.42
C TYR A 262 7.62 20.99 -22.15
N VAL A 263 8.74 21.03 -21.42
CA VAL A 263 9.99 20.38 -21.85
C VAL A 263 10.34 19.19 -20.97
N THR A 264 10.96 18.18 -21.57
CA THR A 264 11.48 17.03 -20.84
C THR A 264 12.78 16.53 -21.45
N SER A 265 13.63 15.97 -20.59
CA SER A 265 14.84 15.23 -20.98
C SER A 265 14.70 13.72 -20.73
N SER A 266 13.55 13.30 -20.22
CA SER A 266 13.23 11.87 -20.08
C SER A 266 12.99 11.28 -21.46
N ASP A 267 13.34 10.00 -21.64
CA ASP A 267 12.95 9.24 -22.83
C ASP A 267 11.42 9.35 -23.02
N VAL A 268 10.98 9.66 -24.23
CA VAL A 268 9.55 9.81 -24.58
C VAL A 268 9.14 8.69 -25.52
N SER A 269 8.10 7.95 -25.16
CA SER A 269 7.46 6.96 -26.03
C SER A 269 6.19 7.58 -26.61
N LEU A 270 6.19 7.84 -27.91
CA LEU A 270 5.04 8.44 -28.59
C LEU A 270 3.90 7.44 -28.75
N LEU A 271 2.68 7.89 -28.54
CA LEU A 271 1.46 7.18 -28.90
C LEU A 271 0.81 7.88 -30.11
N PRO A 272 0.28 7.11 -31.09
CA PRO A 272 0.18 5.65 -31.14
C PRO A 272 1.38 4.96 -31.80
N SER A 273 2.39 5.70 -32.26
CA SER A 273 3.50 5.16 -33.08
C SER A 273 4.49 4.25 -32.34
N GLU A 274 4.50 4.28 -31.01
CA GLU A 274 5.48 3.64 -30.11
C GLU A 274 6.94 4.02 -30.38
N ALA A 275 7.18 5.10 -31.14
CA ALA A 275 8.51 5.62 -31.37
C ALA A 275 9.10 6.17 -30.08
N VAL A 276 10.34 5.77 -29.76
CA VAL A 276 11.07 6.24 -28.58
C VAL A 276 12.02 7.36 -28.97
N LEU A 277 11.74 8.56 -28.48
CA LEU A 277 12.58 9.74 -28.60
C LEU A 277 13.55 9.83 -27.42
N LYS A 278 14.79 10.22 -27.70
CA LYS A 278 15.85 10.37 -26.70
C LYS A 278 16.49 11.74 -26.81
N GLY A 279 16.64 12.42 -25.69
CA GLY A 279 17.20 13.78 -25.64
C GLY A 279 16.18 14.78 -25.13
N ARG A 280 16.29 16.02 -25.58
CA ARG A 280 15.44 17.14 -25.14
C ARG A 280 14.21 17.21 -26.03
N THR A 281 13.03 17.03 -25.45
CA THR A 281 11.75 17.11 -26.16
C THR A 281 10.98 18.34 -25.68
N LEU A 282 10.49 19.15 -26.62
CA LEU A 282 9.50 20.19 -26.37
C LEU A 282 8.13 19.67 -26.83
N HIS A 283 7.19 19.60 -25.91
CA HIS A 283 5.79 19.32 -26.23
C HIS A 283 5.04 20.62 -26.52
N VAL A 284 4.31 20.65 -27.63
CA VAL A 284 3.54 21.80 -28.09
C VAL A 284 2.11 21.35 -28.42
N PRO A 285 1.10 21.75 -27.63
CA PRO A 285 -0.27 21.47 -27.98
C PRO A 285 -0.75 22.36 -29.13
N ILE A 286 -1.24 21.71 -30.19
CA ILE A 286 -1.68 22.41 -31.40
C ILE A 286 -2.85 23.37 -31.12
N MET A 287 -3.74 23.02 -30.19
CA MET A 287 -4.91 23.83 -29.83
C MET A 287 -4.50 25.18 -29.27
N TYR A 288 -3.48 25.19 -28.40
CA TYR A 288 -3.04 26.43 -27.78
C TYR A 288 -2.35 27.36 -28.77
N LEU A 289 -1.64 26.86 -29.78
CA LEU A 289 -1.06 27.71 -30.84
C LEU A 289 -2.10 28.59 -31.55
N GLY A 290 -3.37 28.21 -31.55
CA GLY A 290 -4.48 29.05 -32.02
C GLY A 290 -5.15 29.90 -30.93
N LEU A 291 -5.07 29.51 -29.67
CA LEU A 291 -5.78 30.14 -28.56
C LEU A 291 -4.99 31.25 -27.85
N ILE A 292 -3.66 31.21 -27.96
CA ILE A 292 -2.73 32.25 -27.47
C ILE A 292 -2.12 33.01 -28.65
N ASP A 293 -1.79 34.29 -28.45
CA ASP A 293 -1.15 35.09 -29.49
C ASP A 293 0.36 34.85 -29.60
N ALA A 294 1.04 35.49 -30.55
CA ALA A 294 2.47 35.29 -30.79
C ALA A 294 3.35 35.77 -29.62
N ALA A 295 2.95 36.82 -28.88
CA ALA A 295 3.70 37.28 -27.72
C ALA A 295 3.51 36.32 -26.55
N GLU A 296 2.28 35.86 -26.30
CA GLU A 296 1.97 34.82 -25.32
C GLU A 296 2.69 33.51 -25.66
N THR A 297 2.73 33.11 -26.94
CA THR A 297 3.47 31.92 -27.40
C THR A 297 4.96 32.07 -27.14
N SER A 298 5.53 33.26 -27.41
CA SER A 298 6.93 33.57 -27.08
C SER A 298 7.19 33.44 -25.58
N ALA A 299 6.26 33.93 -24.75
CA ALA A 299 6.38 33.89 -23.30
C ALA A 299 6.32 32.45 -22.78
N VAL A 300 5.39 31.63 -23.27
CA VAL A 300 5.20 30.24 -22.84
C VAL A 300 6.35 29.36 -23.32
N ILE A 301 6.70 29.38 -24.62
CA ILE A 301 7.85 28.61 -25.11
C ILE A 301 9.15 29.09 -24.45
N GLY A 302 9.30 30.41 -24.24
CA GLY A 302 10.43 30.97 -23.52
C GLY A 302 10.52 30.49 -22.07
N HIS A 303 9.39 30.42 -21.37
CA HIS A 303 9.28 29.83 -20.04
C HIS A 303 9.74 28.36 -20.06
N GLU A 304 9.21 27.55 -20.97
CA GLU A 304 9.61 26.14 -21.06
C GLU A 304 11.11 25.97 -21.35
N LEU A 305 11.64 26.73 -22.31
CA LEU A 305 13.06 26.69 -22.65
C LEU A 305 13.97 27.17 -21.52
N ALA A 306 13.48 28.03 -20.62
CA ALA A 306 14.25 28.49 -19.46
C ALA A 306 14.64 27.33 -18.53
N HIS A 307 13.88 26.24 -18.50
CA HIS A 307 14.27 25.03 -17.78
C HIS A 307 15.51 24.33 -18.34
N PHE A 308 15.93 24.67 -19.56
CA PHE A 308 17.18 24.23 -20.17
C PHE A 308 18.24 25.34 -20.25
N ALA A 309 18.09 26.43 -19.50
CA ALA A 309 19.06 27.51 -19.42
C ALA A 309 19.79 27.56 -18.05
N GLY A 310 21.04 28.02 -18.06
CA GLY A 310 21.80 28.34 -16.84
C GLY A 310 21.89 27.21 -15.81
N GLU A 311 21.60 27.53 -14.55
CA GLU A 311 21.64 26.56 -13.43
C GLU A 311 20.51 25.54 -13.47
N ASP A 312 19.45 25.79 -14.24
CA ASP A 312 18.30 24.89 -14.37
C ASP A 312 18.57 23.72 -15.31
N THR A 313 19.51 23.87 -16.24
CA THR A 313 19.89 22.83 -17.21
C THR A 313 20.30 21.53 -16.51
N GLU A 314 21.17 21.60 -15.50
CA GLU A 314 21.66 20.38 -14.82
C GLU A 314 20.54 19.69 -14.04
N TYR A 315 19.67 20.48 -13.39
CA TYR A 315 18.51 19.97 -12.69
C TYR A 315 17.56 19.24 -13.64
N SER A 316 17.19 19.86 -14.76
CA SER A 316 16.26 19.30 -15.74
C SER A 316 16.81 18.08 -16.47
N LEU A 317 18.11 18.06 -16.78
CA LEU A 317 18.74 16.95 -17.52
C LEU A 317 19.07 15.74 -16.65
N ARG A 318 19.33 15.93 -15.35
CA ARG A 318 19.88 14.86 -14.49
C ARG A 318 18.99 14.50 -13.31
N PHE A 319 18.26 15.45 -12.72
CA PHE A 319 17.46 15.19 -11.53
C PHE A 319 16.05 14.72 -11.90
N LEU A 320 15.31 15.51 -12.70
CA LEU A 320 13.90 15.23 -13.02
C LEU A 320 13.66 13.82 -13.61
N PRO A 321 14.46 13.32 -14.59
CA PRO A 321 14.24 11.97 -15.12
C PRO A 321 14.38 10.86 -14.08
N ILE A 322 15.29 11.03 -13.11
CA ILE A 322 15.48 10.06 -12.02
C ILE A 322 14.33 10.18 -11.02
N TYR A 323 13.97 11.40 -10.64
CA TYR A 323 12.89 11.66 -9.69
C TYR A 323 11.54 11.11 -10.20
N ASP A 324 11.16 11.48 -11.42
CA ASP A 324 9.91 11.04 -12.03
C ASP A 324 9.91 9.54 -12.34
N GLY A 325 11.06 9.00 -12.79
CA GLY A 325 11.22 7.56 -13.05
C GLY A 325 10.99 6.71 -11.81
N ILE A 326 11.49 7.15 -10.64
CA ILE A 326 11.25 6.48 -9.36
C ILE A 326 9.77 6.61 -8.96
N GLY A 327 9.18 7.80 -9.12
CA GLY A 327 7.76 8.04 -8.87
C GLY A 327 6.86 7.10 -9.68
N ARG A 328 7.09 7.01 -11.00
CA ARG A 328 6.37 6.09 -11.91
C ARG A 328 6.54 4.62 -11.49
N SER A 329 7.76 4.21 -11.16
CA SER A 329 8.04 2.83 -10.71
C SER A 329 7.30 2.48 -9.41
N LEU A 330 7.21 3.42 -8.46
CA LEU A 330 6.41 3.24 -7.24
C LEU A 330 4.91 3.15 -7.57
N GLY A 331 4.41 3.94 -8.53
CA GLY A 331 3.03 3.85 -9.02
C GLY A 331 2.70 2.44 -9.56
N VAL A 332 3.53 1.91 -10.46
CA VAL A 332 3.38 0.55 -11.01
C VAL A 332 3.39 -0.53 -9.92
N ILE A 333 4.21 -0.37 -8.88
CA ILE A 333 4.22 -1.30 -7.74
C ILE A 333 2.95 -1.18 -6.90
N ALA A 334 2.45 0.04 -6.70
CA ALA A 334 1.20 0.27 -5.99
C ALA A 334 0.05 -0.43 -6.68
N GLU A 335 -0.07 -0.28 -8.00
CA GLU A 335 -1.06 -0.98 -8.85
C GLU A 335 -0.91 -2.49 -8.75
N ASN A 336 0.29 -3.03 -8.96
CA ASN A 336 0.54 -4.47 -8.85
C ASN A 336 0.22 -5.02 -7.45
N MET A 337 0.43 -4.23 -6.38
CA MET A 337 0.07 -4.65 -5.02
C MET A 337 -1.44 -4.71 -4.79
N ILE A 338 -2.24 -3.90 -5.48
CA ILE A 338 -3.71 -3.93 -5.40
C ILE A 338 -4.23 -5.28 -5.90
N PHE A 339 -3.66 -5.80 -6.99
CA PHE A 339 -4.08 -7.05 -7.63
C PHE A 339 -3.32 -8.30 -7.13
N SER A 340 -2.30 -8.14 -6.27
CA SER A 340 -1.50 -9.25 -5.74
C SER A 340 -2.16 -9.97 -4.56
N GLY A 341 -1.93 -11.27 -4.45
CA GLY A 341 -2.37 -12.07 -3.29
C GLY A 341 -1.77 -11.59 -1.96
N LEU A 342 -2.46 -11.89 -0.84
CA LEU A 342 -2.12 -11.41 0.51
C LEU A 342 -0.65 -11.61 0.90
N LEU A 343 -0.06 -12.74 0.52
CA LEU A 343 1.34 -13.07 0.78
C LEU A 343 2.29 -12.11 0.07
N GLN A 344 2.10 -11.90 -1.24
CA GLN A 344 2.95 -11.03 -2.06
C GLN A 344 2.83 -9.57 -1.62
N ARG A 345 1.61 -9.10 -1.33
CA ARG A 345 1.36 -7.77 -0.77
C ARG A 345 2.09 -7.55 0.55
N THR A 346 2.08 -8.53 1.45
CA THR A 346 2.73 -8.42 2.76
C THR A 346 4.25 -8.36 2.66
N ILE A 347 4.84 -9.11 1.72
CA ILE A 347 6.28 -9.13 1.47
C ILE A 347 6.78 -7.81 0.88
N MET A 348 6.05 -7.21 -0.07
CA MET A 348 6.48 -5.98 -0.75
C MET A 348 6.20 -4.70 0.04
N ARG A 349 5.27 -4.74 1.01
CA ARG A 349 4.81 -3.56 1.75
C ARG A 349 5.93 -2.78 2.45
N PRO A 350 6.91 -3.38 3.15
CA PRO A 350 7.97 -2.62 3.80
C PRO A 350 8.85 -1.85 2.81
N ALA A 351 9.19 -2.47 1.67
CA ALA A 351 9.98 -1.85 0.63
C ALA A 351 9.24 -0.67 -0.02
N PHE A 352 7.96 -0.86 -0.35
CA PHE A 352 7.11 0.20 -0.87
C PHE A 352 6.96 1.36 0.12
N MET A 353 6.69 1.07 1.39
CA MET A 353 6.58 2.11 2.43
C MET A 353 7.87 2.94 2.57
N LEU A 354 9.03 2.31 2.44
CA LEU A 354 10.30 3.01 2.48
C LEU A 354 10.52 3.85 1.21
N GLY A 355 10.15 3.34 0.03
CA GLY A 355 10.21 4.10 -1.23
C GLY A 355 9.36 5.36 -1.20
N ILE A 356 8.13 5.26 -0.69
CA ILE A 356 7.26 6.43 -0.47
C ILE A 356 7.89 7.40 0.53
N TYR A 357 8.40 6.91 1.67
CA TYR A 357 9.05 7.78 2.65
C TYR A 357 10.33 8.44 2.13
N PHE A 358 11.06 7.77 1.25
CA PHE A 358 12.20 8.35 0.54
C PHE A 358 11.75 9.54 -0.30
N MET A 359 10.70 9.40 -1.13
CA MET A 359 10.14 10.52 -1.90
C MET A 359 9.67 11.65 -0.96
N GLU A 360 8.84 11.32 0.04
CA GLU A 360 8.35 12.27 1.06
C GLU A 360 9.47 13.05 1.77
N SER A 361 10.66 12.47 1.91
CA SER A 361 11.81 13.12 2.55
C SER A 361 12.40 14.25 1.70
N PHE A 362 12.19 14.24 0.38
CA PHE A 362 12.68 15.26 -0.55
C PHE A 362 11.59 16.19 -1.07
N ASP A 363 10.29 15.82 -0.97
CA ASP A 363 9.15 16.61 -1.46
C ASP A 363 9.27 18.10 -1.13
N HIS A 364 9.55 18.44 0.13
CA HIS A 364 9.68 19.84 0.54
C HIS A 364 10.78 20.58 -0.22
N ALA A 365 11.93 19.95 -0.44
CA ALA A 365 13.04 20.54 -1.19
C ALA A 365 12.71 20.65 -2.69
N VAL A 366 12.09 19.62 -3.25
CA VAL A 366 11.67 19.60 -4.66
C VAL A 366 10.63 20.68 -4.93
N ASN A 367 9.59 20.76 -4.10
CA ASN A 367 8.55 21.78 -4.18
C ASN A 367 9.11 23.20 -4.00
N HIS A 368 9.98 23.40 -3.00
CA HIS A 368 10.64 24.70 -2.79
C HIS A 368 11.42 25.16 -4.02
N TRP A 369 12.31 24.29 -4.54
CA TRP A 369 13.10 24.63 -5.72
C TRP A 369 12.26 24.70 -6.99
N GLY A 370 11.20 23.90 -7.10
CA GLY A 370 10.19 23.97 -8.16
C GLY A 370 9.61 25.37 -8.23
N ARG A 371 9.06 25.89 -7.12
CA ARG A 371 8.50 27.25 -7.08
C ARG A 371 9.49 28.34 -7.49
N VAL A 372 10.73 28.27 -7.01
CA VAL A 372 11.78 29.25 -7.40
C VAL A 372 12.08 29.16 -8.90
N ARG A 373 12.07 27.95 -9.47
CA ARG A 373 12.30 27.73 -10.90
C ARG A 373 11.15 28.22 -11.77
N GLU A 374 9.91 27.99 -11.37
CA GLU A 374 8.72 28.49 -12.06
C GLU A 374 8.74 30.02 -12.18
N LEU A 375 9.00 30.73 -11.08
CA LEU A 375 9.09 32.20 -11.10
C LEU A 375 10.27 32.72 -11.94
N ALA A 376 11.40 32.00 -11.94
CA ALA A 376 12.55 32.34 -12.76
C ALA A 376 12.26 32.10 -14.26
N ALA A 377 11.55 31.02 -14.59
CA ALA A 377 11.10 30.71 -15.93
C ALA A 377 10.07 31.72 -16.44
N ASP A 378 9.15 32.19 -15.59
CA ASP A 378 8.23 33.30 -15.91
C ASP A 378 9.00 34.57 -16.26
N ALA A 379 10.01 34.94 -15.46
CA ALA A 379 10.85 36.08 -15.73
C ALA A 379 11.64 35.93 -17.04
N ALA A 380 12.12 34.73 -17.36
CA ALA A 380 12.82 34.43 -18.61
C ALA A 380 11.87 34.54 -19.82
N GLY A 381 10.68 33.95 -19.76
CA GLY A 381 9.65 34.10 -20.79
C GLY A 381 9.23 35.56 -20.99
N ALA A 382 9.05 36.29 -19.90
CA ALA A 382 8.75 37.72 -19.92
C ALA A 382 9.89 38.57 -20.51
N SER A 383 11.15 38.18 -20.35
CA SER A 383 12.29 38.89 -20.97
C SER A 383 12.27 38.84 -22.50
N LEU A 384 11.62 37.82 -23.07
CA LEU A 384 11.49 37.64 -24.52
C LEU A 384 10.27 38.35 -25.10
N ALA A 385 9.15 38.33 -24.38
CA ALA A 385 7.82 38.71 -24.88
C ALA A 385 7.21 39.95 -24.20
N GLY A 386 7.75 40.35 -23.05
CA GLY A 386 7.20 41.37 -22.16
C GLY A 386 6.33 40.81 -21.04
N ASN A 387 6.35 41.47 -19.88
CA ASN A 387 5.64 41.03 -18.67
C ASN A 387 4.12 40.91 -18.87
N ALA A 388 3.51 41.85 -19.61
CA ALA A 388 2.07 41.83 -19.89
C ALA A 388 1.66 40.60 -20.72
N ALA A 389 2.48 40.20 -21.71
CA ALA A 389 2.23 39.01 -22.52
C ALA A 389 2.38 37.72 -21.70
N ALA A 390 3.41 37.64 -20.84
CA ALA A 390 3.59 36.50 -19.95
C ALA A 390 2.42 36.36 -18.95
N ALA A 391 2.01 37.46 -18.31
CA ALA A 391 0.88 37.46 -17.40
C ALA A 391 -0.45 37.13 -18.10
N SER A 392 -0.64 37.67 -19.32
CA SER A 392 -1.80 37.35 -20.16
C SER A 392 -1.83 35.87 -20.51
N ALA A 393 -0.70 35.26 -20.90
CA ALA A 393 -0.61 33.85 -21.23
C ALA A 393 -1.04 32.93 -20.07
N LEU A 394 -0.60 33.23 -18.84
CA LEU A 394 -0.99 32.47 -17.64
C LEU A 394 -2.51 32.48 -17.45
N VAL A 395 -3.10 33.67 -17.43
CA VAL A 395 -4.55 33.82 -17.26
C VAL A 395 -5.31 33.21 -18.44
N ARG A 396 -4.80 33.39 -19.66
CA ARG A 396 -5.40 32.90 -20.90
C ARG A 396 -5.52 31.38 -20.89
N ILE A 397 -4.45 30.68 -20.53
CA ILE A 397 -4.42 29.23 -20.45
C ILE A 397 -5.38 28.74 -19.36
N SER A 398 -5.30 29.30 -18.14
CA SER A 398 -6.19 28.91 -17.03
C SER A 398 -7.67 29.18 -17.31
N ALA A 399 -8.01 30.27 -18.01
CA ALA A 399 -9.39 30.60 -18.35
C ALA A 399 -9.97 29.71 -19.46
N ILE A 400 -9.13 29.21 -20.38
CA ILE A 400 -9.59 28.40 -21.51
C ILE A 400 -9.55 26.89 -21.22
N ASP A 401 -8.56 26.39 -20.49
CA ASP A 401 -8.33 24.95 -20.35
C ASP A 401 -9.60 24.17 -19.94
N PRO A 402 -10.39 24.59 -18.92
CA PRO A 402 -11.59 23.85 -18.53
C PRO A 402 -12.61 23.70 -19.67
N LEU A 403 -12.85 24.78 -20.44
CA LEU A 403 -13.76 24.76 -21.58
C LEU A 403 -13.17 23.96 -22.74
N LEU A 404 -11.87 24.10 -23.02
CA LEU A 404 -11.19 23.33 -24.05
C LEU A 404 -11.30 21.82 -23.77
N GLN A 405 -11.01 21.39 -22.54
CA GLN A 405 -11.11 19.98 -22.16
C GLN A 405 -12.55 19.48 -22.22
N GLU A 406 -13.54 20.27 -21.78
CA GLU A 406 -14.97 19.92 -21.87
C GLU A 406 -15.39 19.64 -23.31
N HIS A 407 -15.06 20.55 -24.23
CA HIS A 407 -15.42 20.43 -25.63
C HIS A 407 -14.67 19.28 -26.32
N VAL A 408 -13.38 19.07 -26.05
CA VAL A 408 -12.64 17.91 -26.57
C VAL A 408 -13.21 16.60 -26.03
N TYR A 409 -13.52 16.51 -24.75
CA TYR A 409 -14.13 15.34 -24.13
C TYR A 409 -15.50 15.01 -24.71
N LYS A 410 -16.30 16.03 -25.06
CA LYS A 410 -17.57 15.86 -25.77
C LYS A 410 -17.38 15.16 -27.12
N HIS A 411 -16.39 15.58 -27.90
CA HIS A 411 -16.06 14.92 -29.18
C HIS A 411 -15.56 13.48 -28.98
N ILE A 412 -14.70 13.23 -27.99
CA ILE A 412 -14.25 11.87 -27.62
C ILE A 412 -15.44 10.97 -27.28
N THR A 413 -16.37 11.47 -26.46
CA THR A 413 -17.56 10.73 -26.03
C THR A 413 -18.44 10.35 -27.22
N TYR A 414 -18.66 11.27 -28.16
CA TYR A 414 -19.40 10.98 -29.39
C TYR A 414 -18.72 9.96 -30.28
N ALA A 415 -17.39 10.00 -30.39
CA ALA A 415 -16.66 9.01 -31.19
C ALA A 415 -16.63 7.62 -30.54
N ALA A 416 -16.63 7.55 -29.21
CA ALA A 416 -16.66 6.30 -28.48
C ALA A 416 -18.04 5.61 -28.53
N ASN A 417 -19.12 6.39 -28.69
CA ASN A 417 -20.48 5.87 -28.83
C ASN A 417 -21.26 6.63 -29.94
N PRO A 418 -20.95 6.38 -31.23
CA PRO A 418 -21.53 7.14 -32.32
C PRO A 418 -23.00 6.77 -32.56
N GLU A 419 -23.86 7.78 -32.66
CA GLU A 419 -25.25 7.55 -33.07
C GLU A 419 -25.33 7.18 -34.56
N PRO A 420 -26.35 6.40 -34.98
CA PRO A 420 -26.55 6.06 -36.39
C PRO A 420 -26.64 7.31 -37.28
N GLY A 421 -25.69 7.47 -38.20
CA GLY A 421 -25.64 8.59 -39.14
C GLY A 421 -24.84 9.81 -38.65
N GLN A 422 -24.28 9.77 -37.45
CA GLN A 422 -23.40 10.83 -36.95
C GLN A 422 -22.05 10.82 -37.67
N VAL A 423 -21.64 11.98 -38.19
CA VAL A 423 -20.35 12.14 -38.86
C VAL A 423 -19.27 12.44 -37.82
N LEU A 424 -18.24 11.61 -37.77
CA LEU A 424 -17.10 11.81 -36.88
C LEU A 424 -16.30 13.07 -37.27
N THR A 425 -15.83 13.78 -36.25
CA THR A 425 -15.04 15.00 -36.40
C THR A 425 -13.68 14.68 -37.03
N LYS A 426 -13.44 15.20 -38.25
CA LYS A 426 -12.19 15.00 -38.99
C LYS A 426 -11.10 16.03 -38.67
N ASP A 427 -11.52 17.21 -38.23
CA ASP A 427 -10.65 18.31 -37.80
C ASP A 427 -11.18 18.80 -36.45
N LEU A 428 -10.71 18.12 -35.39
CA LEU A 428 -11.09 18.43 -34.03
C LEU A 428 -10.67 19.85 -33.64
N PRO A 429 -9.45 20.32 -33.97
CA PRO A 429 -9.05 21.68 -33.66
C PRO A 429 -9.98 22.75 -34.19
N THR A 430 -10.29 22.71 -35.49
CA THR A 430 -11.18 23.71 -36.08
C THR A 430 -12.58 23.67 -35.48
N SER A 431 -13.09 22.48 -35.16
CA SER A 431 -14.44 22.32 -34.61
C SER A 431 -14.54 22.92 -33.21
N VAL A 432 -13.61 22.57 -32.32
CA VAL A 432 -13.58 23.09 -30.96
C VAL A 432 -13.30 24.59 -30.92
N LEU A 433 -12.39 25.11 -31.76
CA LEU A 433 -12.12 26.56 -31.83
C LEU A 433 -13.36 27.38 -32.24
N ARG A 434 -14.23 26.84 -33.10
CA ARG A 434 -15.52 27.48 -33.44
C ARG A 434 -16.49 27.43 -32.27
N GLU A 435 -16.60 26.29 -31.59
CA GLU A 435 -17.47 26.14 -30.43
C GLU A 435 -17.06 27.09 -29.28
N LEU A 436 -15.75 27.28 -29.07
CA LEU A 436 -15.21 28.21 -28.07
C LEU A 436 -15.41 29.68 -28.44
N ALA A 437 -15.57 30.02 -29.72
CA ALA A 437 -15.80 31.41 -30.15
C ALA A 437 -17.16 31.97 -29.66
N ASP A 438 -18.13 31.07 -29.41
CA ASP A 438 -19.44 31.44 -28.88
C ASP A 438 -19.48 31.46 -27.33
N GLN A 439 -18.36 31.13 -26.67
CA GLN A 439 -18.28 31.08 -25.21
C GLN A 439 -17.68 32.36 -24.61
N THR A 440 -18.19 32.74 -23.44
CA THR A 440 -17.58 33.80 -22.62
C THR A 440 -16.55 33.16 -21.69
N LEU A 441 -15.30 33.60 -21.80
CA LEU A 441 -14.24 33.13 -20.92
C LEU A 441 -14.34 33.84 -19.58
N THR A 442 -14.30 33.05 -18.51
CA THR A 442 -14.28 33.55 -17.13
C THR A 442 -13.18 32.82 -16.38
N LEU A 443 -12.52 33.53 -15.47
CA LEU A 443 -11.54 32.94 -14.57
C LEU A 443 -12.15 32.91 -13.16
N PRO A 444 -12.28 31.74 -12.52
CA PRO A 444 -12.71 31.66 -11.12
C PRO A 444 -11.79 32.48 -10.22
N GLU A 445 -12.33 33.17 -9.21
CA GLU A 445 -11.53 34.02 -8.29
C GLU A 445 -10.43 33.21 -7.57
N GLU A 446 -10.70 31.93 -7.31
CA GLU A 446 -9.78 31.00 -6.65
C GLU A 446 -8.47 30.78 -7.43
N GLU A 447 -8.51 30.86 -8.77
CA GLU A 447 -7.32 30.70 -9.63
C GLU A 447 -6.30 31.81 -9.40
N MET A 448 -6.76 33.02 -9.07
CA MET A 448 -5.90 34.18 -8.80
C MET A 448 -5.57 34.35 -7.31
N ALA A 449 -6.10 33.49 -6.44
CA ALA A 449 -5.87 33.61 -5.01
C ALA A 449 -4.38 33.40 -4.68
N ILE A 450 -3.78 34.40 -4.05
CA ILE A 450 -2.44 34.26 -3.47
C ILE A 450 -2.59 33.46 -2.17
N GLN A 451 -2.09 32.23 -2.18
CA GLN A 451 -2.11 31.36 -1.01
C GLN A 451 -0.80 31.50 -0.23
N LEU A 452 -0.88 31.34 1.09
CA LEU A 452 0.33 31.24 1.90
C LEU A 452 1.10 29.99 1.48
N PRO A 453 2.38 30.12 1.09
CA PRO A 453 3.10 28.98 0.56
C PRO A 453 3.23 27.86 1.58
N HIS A 454 2.70 26.70 1.23
CA HIS A 454 2.72 25.50 2.03
C HIS A 454 3.79 24.51 1.52
N PRO A 455 4.44 23.74 2.40
CA PRO A 455 5.42 22.71 2.03
C PRO A 455 5.02 21.69 0.97
N SER A 456 3.72 21.49 0.75
CA SER A 456 3.15 20.56 -0.23
C SER A 456 2.78 21.20 -1.57
N ASP A 457 2.90 22.51 -1.70
CA ASP A 457 2.52 23.20 -2.93
C ASP A 457 3.57 22.94 -4.00
N THR A 458 3.15 22.31 -5.09
CA THR A 458 4.04 21.91 -6.19
C THR A 458 4.42 23.08 -7.08
N HIS A 459 3.55 24.09 -7.21
CA HIS A 459 3.74 25.28 -8.05
C HIS A 459 3.27 26.55 -7.33
N PRO A 460 3.82 27.74 -7.67
CA PRO A 460 3.28 29.02 -7.22
C PRO A 460 1.88 29.25 -7.81
N SER A 461 0.99 29.94 -7.10
CA SER A 461 -0.33 30.26 -7.64
C SER A 461 -0.25 31.29 -8.79
N ASN A 462 -1.27 31.33 -9.67
CA ASN A 462 -1.27 32.31 -10.76
C ASN A 462 -1.19 33.76 -10.23
N GLY A 463 -1.82 34.04 -9.08
CA GLY A 463 -1.69 35.31 -8.39
C GLY A 463 -0.25 35.65 -8.00
N GLU A 464 0.51 34.69 -7.46
CA GLU A 464 1.93 34.87 -7.13
C GLU A 464 2.77 35.14 -8.40
N ARG A 465 2.54 34.36 -9.47
CA ARG A 465 3.27 34.47 -10.74
C ARG A 465 3.02 35.80 -11.44
N VAL A 466 1.75 36.22 -11.55
CA VAL A 466 1.37 37.52 -12.13
C VAL A 466 1.95 38.69 -11.32
N ALA A 467 1.93 38.59 -9.98
CA ALA A 467 2.54 39.60 -9.13
C ALA A 467 4.07 39.68 -9.31
N ALA A 468 4.75 38.53 -9.45
CA ALA A 468 6.19 38.48 -9.72
C ALA A 468 6.56 39.11 -11.07
N LEU A 469 5.67 39.02 -12.05
CA LEU A 469 5.79 39.71 -13.35
C LEU A 469 5.49 41.23 -13.26
N GLN A 470 5.12 41.76 -12.10
CA GLN A 470 4.82 43.17 -11.89
C GLN A 470 3.64 43.68 -12.75
N VAL A 471 2.65 42.83 -13.00
CA VAL A 471 1.42 43.17 -13.74
C VAL A 471 0.24 43.22 -12.77
N ALA A 472 -0.64 44.21 -12.92
CA ALA A 472 -1.86 44.27 -12.12
C ALA A 472 -2.79 43.10 -12.47
N ALA A 473 -3.34 42.42 -11.46
CA ALA A 473 -4.20 41.25 -11.65
C ALA A 473 -5.39 41.55 -12.58
N ASP A 474 -6.06 42.70 -12.38
CA ASP A 474 -7.19 43.13 -13.21
C ASP A 474 -6.82 43.31 -14.69
N ASP A 475 -5.59 43.76 -14.97
CA ASP A 475 -5.09 43.91 -16.33
C ASP A 475 -4.83 42.56 -16.97
N ALA A 476 -4.17 41.65 -16.24
CA ALA A 476 -3.89 40.29 -16.72
C ALA A 476 -5.18 39.49 -16.96
N ILE A 477 -6.16 39.61 -16.05
CA ILE A 477 -7.48 38.98 -16.19
C ILE A 477 -8.16 39.52 -17.45
N ARG A 478 -8.25 40.84 -17.60
CA ARG A 478 -8.90 41.48 -18.75
C ARG A 478 -8.30 41.04 -20.08
N THR A 479 -6.97 40.92 -20.19
CA THR A 479 -6.30 40.49 -21.42
C THR A 479 -6.42 38.99 -21.67
N GLY A 480 -6.33 38.17 -20.61
CA GLY A 480 -6.41 36.71 -20.71
C GLY A 480 -7.82 36.20 -21.00
N THR A 481 -8.88 36.89 -20.55
CA THR A 481 -10.28 36.48 -20.80
C THR A 481 -10.87 37.07 -22.09
N ARG A 482 -10.05 37.60 -23.00
CA ARG A 482 -10.53 38.15 -24.28
C ARG A 482 -11.28 37.11 -25.13
N PRO A 483 -12.31 37.47 -25.92
CA PRO A 483 -13.05 36.49 -26.72
C PRO A 483 -12.17 35.71 -27.71
N VAL A 484 -12.50 34.44 -27.96
CA VAL A 484 -11.85 33.63 -29.00
C VAL A 484 -12.42 34.03 -30.37
N VAL A 485 -11.56 34.34 -31.33
CA VAL A 485 -11.96 34.58 -32.71
C VAL A 485 -11.50 33.39 -33.56
N ALA A 486 -12.41 32.45 -33.85
CA ALA A 486 -12.07 31.17 -34.47
C ALA A 486 -11.24 31.29 -35.77
N ALA A 487 -11.56 32.27 -36.64
CA ALA A 487 -10.83 32.47 -37.88
C ALA A 487 -9.36 32.91 -37.64
N GLN A 488 -9.13 33.78 -36.64
CA GLN A 488 -7.78 34.20 -36.26
C GLN A 488 -7.03 33.06 -35.58
N ALA A 489 -7.71 32.31 -34.72
CA ALA A 489 -7.13 31.15 -34.04
C ALA A 489 -6.67 30.07 -35.03
N CYS A 490 -7.51 29.75 -36.03
CA CYS A 490 -7.14 28.82 -37.09
C CYS A 490 -5.93 29.32 -37.89
N ALA A 491 -5.92 30.61 -38.27
CA ALA A 491 -4.81 31.19 -39.02
C ALA A 491 -3.49 31.20 -38.23
N ALA A 492 -3.55 31.51 -36.93
CA ALA A 492 -2.39 31.51 -36.04
C ALA A 492 -1.79 30.10 -35.88
N MET A 493 -2.64 29.10 -35.69
CA MET A 493 -2.22 27.70 -35.65
C MET A 493 -1.60 27.24 -36.98
N ASP A 494 -2.22 27.60 -38.11
CA ASP A 494 -1.79 27.17 -39.44
C ASP A 494 -0.44 27.79 -39.87
N HIS A 495 -0.08 28.96 -39.32
CA HIS A 495 1.14 29.70 -39.65
C HIS A 495 2.44 28.89 -39.47
N TYR A 496 2.44 27.94 -38.54
CA TYR A 496 3.63 27.19 -38.15
C TYR A 496 4.00 26.03 -39.08
N PHE A 497 3.09 25.63 -39.97
CA PHE A 497 3.17 24.35 -40.70
C PHE A 497 3.05 24.53 -42.21
N ILE A 498 3.75 23.70 -42.98
CA ILE A 498 3.64 23.71 -44.45
C ILE A 498 2.30 23.16 -44.95
N ASN A 499 1.80 22.10 -44.30
CA ASN A 499 0.51 21.48 -44.65
C ASN A 499 -0.37 21.31 -43.39
N PRO A 500 -0.92 22.42 -42.86
CA PRO A 500 -1.60 22.41 -41.57
C PRO A 500 -2.89 21.58 -41.58
N GLN A 501 -3.63 21.52 -42.69
CA GLN A 501 -4.86 20.74 -42.77
C GLN A 501 -4.59 19.23 -42.72
N ALA A 502 -3.59 18.74 -43.46
CA ALA A 502 -3.21 17.34 -43.41
C ALA A 502 -2.70 16.95 -42.02
N LEU A 503 -1.93 17.83 -41.38
CA LEU A 503 -1.41 17.62 -40.03
C LEU A 503 -2.54 17.52 -38.99
N ARG A 504 -3.46 18.48 -38.97
CA ARG A 504 -4.63 18.47 -38.06
C ARG A 504 -5.51 17.25 -38.25
N THR A 505 -5.74 16.84 -39.50
CA THR A 505 -6.57 15.67 -39.83
C THR A 505 -5.92 14.41 -39.27
N ARG A 506 -4.62 14.21 -39.52
CA ARG A 506 -3.89 13.04 -39.00
C ARG A 506 -3.82 13.04 -37.48
N LEU A 507 -3.49 14.17 -36.87
CA LEU A 507 -3.44 14.29 -35.41
C LEU A 507 -4.81 14.03 -34.76
N THR A 508 -5.89 14.49 -35.39
CA THR A 508 -7.27 14.18 -34.97
C THR A 508 -7.54 12.68 -35.08
N GLU A 509 -7.20 12.06 -36.21
CA GLU A 509 -7.38 10.62 -36.42
C GLU A 509 -6.65 9.80 -35.36
N ASP A 510 -5.33 10.04 -35.19
CA ASP A 510 -4.50 9.36 -34.21
C ASP A 510 -5.04 9.55 -32.78
N PHE A 511 -5.36 10.80 -32.40
CA PHE A 511 -5.92 11.15 -31.09
C PHE A 511 -7.24 10.44 -30.83
N MET A 512 -8.20 10.55 -31.75
CA MET A 512 -9.53 9.97 -31.58
C MET A 512 -9.49 8.45 -31.59
N SER A 513 -8.71 7.83 -32.48
CA SER A 513 -8.57 6.36 -32.51
C SER A 513 -7.97 5.82 -31.21
N HIS A 514 -6.95 6.48 -30.66
CA HIS A 514 -6.37 6.06 -29.38
C HIS A 514 -7.37 6.20 -28.23
N GLN A 515 -8.06 7.33 -28.12
CA GLN A 515 -9.04 7.56 -27.06
C GLN A 515 -10.22 6.59 -27.14
N VAL A 516 -10.73 6.31 -28.34
CA VAL A 516 -11.81 5.32 -28.55
C VAL A 516 -11.34 3.90 -28.22
N ALA A 517 -10.11 3.52 -28.59
CA ALA A 517 -9.56 2.22 -28.25
C ALA A 517 -9.37 2.04 -26.73
N HIS A 518 -8.81 3.05 -26.06
CA HIS A 518 -8.65 3.06 -24.61
C HIS A 518 -10.00 2.98 -23.89
N ASP A 519 -10.99 3.73 -24.37
CA ASP A 519 -12.34 3.68 -23.84
C ASP A 519 -13.00 2.29 -24.00
N ALA A 520 -12.83 1.67 -25.17
CA ALA A 520 -13.35 0.33 -25.43
C ALA A 520 -12.71 -0.73 -24.50
N GLU A 521 -11.42 -0.61 -24.21
CA GLU A 521 -10.71 -1.46 -23.24
C GLU A 521 -11.29 -1.27 -21.82
N LEU A 522 -11.45 -0.02 -21.38
CA LEU A 522 -12.04 0.30 -20.08
C LEU A 522 -13.47 -0.23 -19.96
N VAL A 523 -14.30 -0.07 -21.00
CA VAL A 523 -15.67 -0.63 -21.03
C VAL A 523 -15.63 -2.17 -20.99
N SER A 524 -14.70 -2.81 -21.69
CA SER A 524 -14.52 -4.26 -21.66
C SER A 524 -14.13 -4.77 -20.26
N GLU A 525 -13.21 -4.07 -19.59
CA GLU A 525 -12.81 -4.38 -18.22
C GLU A 525 -13.99 -4.21 -17.24
N LEU A 526 -14.72 -3.10 -17.34
CA LEU A 526 -15.90 -2.85 -16.54
C LEU A 526 -16.98 -3.94 -16.77
N ARG A 527 -17.21 -4.35 -18.02
CA ARG A 527 -18.15 -5.44 -18.33
C ARG A 527 -17.69 -6.77 -17.74
N THR A 528 -16.39 -7.05 -17.79
CA THR A 528 -15.82 -8.27 -17.20
C THR A 528 -16.02 -8.28 -15.68
N ARG A 529 -15.74 -7.16 -15.00
CA ARG A 529 -15.98 -7.00 -13.55
C ARG A 529 -17.47 -7.07 -13.20
N ALA A 530 -18.33 -6.40 -13.98
CA ALA A 530 -19.78 -6.41 -13.79
C ALA A 530 -20.39 -7.82 -13.91
N ASN A 531 -19.83 -8.66 -14.80
CA ASN A 531 -20.29 -10.02 -15.03
C ASN A 531 -19.59 -11.07 -14.14
N ALA A 532 -18.60 -10.68 -13.34
CA ALA A 532 -17.91 -11.60 -12.42
C ALA A 532 -18.84 -12.23 -11.38
N VAL A 533 -19.96 -11.55 -11.08
CA VAL A 533 -20.96 -11.97 -10.10
C VAL A 533 -22.36 -11.82 -10.71
N THR A 534 -23.18 -12.87 -10.66
CA THR A 534 -24.55 -12.86 -11.24
C THR A 534 -25.62 -13.45 -10.33
N GLY A 535 -25.26 -14.16 -9.26
CA GLY A 535 -26.20 -14.80 -8.35
C GLY A 535 -26.25 -14.12 -6.97
N ASP A 536 -27.21 -14.56 -6.16
CA ASP A 536 -27.29 -14.17 -4.76
C ASP A 536 -26.48 -15.13 -3.88
N VAL A 537 -25.73 -14.60 -2.92
CA VAL A 537 -25.04 -15.39 -1.91
C VAL A 537 -25.62 -15.12 -0.53
N VAL A 538 -26.18 -16.17 0.05
CA VAL A 538 -26.74 -16.14 1.40
C VAL A 538 -25.67 -16.49 2.42
N LEU A 539 -25.42 -15.58 3.36
CA LEU A 539 -24.47 -15.75 4.45
C LEU A 539 -25.21 -15.92 5.78
N HIS A 540 -24.80 -16.93 6.55
CA HIS A 540 -25.36 -17.26 7.86
C HIS A 540 -24.24 -17.63 8.85
N GLU A 541 -24.59 -17.88 10.12
CA GLU A 541 -23.59 -18.08 11.18
C GLU A 541 -23.07 -19.53 11.28
N GLY A 542 -23.88 -20.53 10.89
CA GLY A 542 -23.51 -21.94 10.71
C GLY A 542 -22.89 -22.65 11.93
N ALA A 543 -22.96 -22.08 13.13
CA ALA A 543 -22.31 -22.59 14.34
C ALA A 543 -23.17 -23.59 15.14
N ARG A 544 -24.13 -24.29 14.50
CA ARG A 544 -25.17 -25.09 15.19
C ARG A 544 -24.60 -26.19 16.08
N LEU A 545 -23.70 -27.03 15.54
CA LEU A 545 -23.09 -28.12 16.30
C LEU A 545 -22.29 -27.60 17.52
N ARG A 546 -21.51 -26.53 17.31
CA ARG A 546 -20.75 -25.88 18.38
C ARG A 546 -21.68 -25.30 19.45
N GLY A 547 -22.77 -24.68 19.04
CA GLY A 547 -23.82 -24.19 19.94
C GLY A 547 -24.45 -25.32 20.75
N VAL A 548 -24.80 -26.44 20.11
CA VAL A 548 -25.40 -27.61 20.78
C VAL A 548 -24.44 -28.21 21.81
N LEU A 549 -23.16 -28.44 21.43
CA LEU A 549 -22.14 -28.96 22.35
C LEU A 549 -21.94 -28.04 23.56
N LEU A 550 -21.84 -26.72 23.34
CA LEU A 550 -21.74 -25.75 24.42
C LEU A 550 -23.01 -25.69 25.28
N THR A 551 -24.18 -25.85 24.68
CA THR A 551 -25.47 -25.88 25.42
C THR A 551 -25.54 -27.11 26.32
N LEU A 552 -25.13 -28.28 25.82
CA LEU A 552 -25.06 -29.51 26.61
C LEU A 552 -24.05 -29.38 27.76
N PHE A 553 -22.88 -28.80 27.49
CA PHE A 553 -21.85 -28.58 28.50
C PHE A 553 -22.30 -27.60 29.59
N ILE A 554 -22.87 -26.44 29.22
CA ILE A 554 -23.43 -25.47 30.15
C ILE A 554 -24.61 -26.07 30.92
N GLY A 555 -25.46 -26.85 30.26
CA GLY A 555 -26.59 -27.55 30.88
C GLY A 555 -26.13 -28.55 31.94
N ALA A 556 -25.07 -29.31 31.68
CA ALA A 556 -24.49 -30.25 32.65
C ALA A 556 -23.90 -29.53 33.87
N LEU A 557 -23.18 -28.42 33.65
CA LEU A 557 -22.64 -27.60 34.74
C LEU A 557 -23.73 -26.89 35.56
N LEU A 558 -24.82 -26.45 34.90
CA LEU A 558 -25.98 -25.89 35.58
C LEU A 558 -26.66 -26.95 36.44
N ALA A 559 -26.85 -28.16 35.91
CA ALA A 559 -27.39 -29.30 36.67
C ALA A 559 -26.51 -29.67 37.86
N LEU A 560 -25.18 -29.65 37.69
CA LEU A 560 -24.22 -29.84 38.79
C LEU A 560 -24.35 -28.74 39.84
N GLY A 561 -24.46 -27.48 39.44
CA GLY A 561 -24.66 -26.36 40.36
C GLY A 561 -25.97 -26.49 41.16
N ILE A 562 -27.07 -26.86 40.51
CA ILE A 562 -28.36 -27.13 41.15
C ILE A 562 -28.24 -28.33 42.10
N PHE A 563 -27.55 -29.41 41.68
CA PHE A 563 -27.31 -30.57 42.52
C PHE A 563 -26.54 -30.21 43.80
N LEU A 564 -25.50 -29.37 43.70
CA LEU A 564 -24.75 -28.88 44.88
C LEU A 564 -25.64 -28.07 45.83
N LEU A 565 -26.59 -27.29 45.30
CA LEU A 565 -27.59 -26.56 46.11
C LEU A 565 -28.63 -27.49 46.76
N VAL A 566 -29.03 -28.57 46.09
CA VAL A 566 -29.92 -29.59 46.67
C VAL A 566 -29.19 -30.41 47.75
N GLN A 567 -27.92 -30.74 47.52
CA GLN A 567 -27.09 -31.39 48.53
C GLN A 567 -26.93 -30.49 49.76
N TRP A 568 -26.70 -29.19 49.57
CA TRP A 568 -26.67 -28.21 50.65
C TRP A 568 -27.90 -28.25 51.57
N LEU A 569 -29.11 -28.41 51.01
CA LEU A 569 -30.37 -28.57 51.76
C LEU A 569 -30.46 -29.90 52.54
N SER A 570 -29.76 -30.93 52.07
CA SER A 570 -29.83 -32.30 52.61
C SER A 570 -28.79 -32.58 53.71
N PHE A 571 -27.75 -31.75 53.83
CA PHE A 571 -26.71 -31.92 54.86
C PHE A 571 -27.16 -31.41 56.24
N PRO A 572 -26.87 -32.15 57.33
CA PRO A 572 -27.28 -31.76 58.68
C PRO A 572 -26.62 -30.43 59.13
N PRO A 573 -27.33 -29.60 59.92
CA PRO A 573 -26.88 -28.26 60.32
C PRO A 573 -25.62 -28.23 61.21
N THR A 574 -25.12 -29.38 61.64
CA THR A 574 -23.92 -29.54 62.46
C THR A 574 -22.60 -29.43 61.68
N MET A 575 -22.63 -29.49 60.33
CA MET A 575 -21.43 -29.35 59.47
C MET A 575 -21.43 -28.04 58.68
N THR A 576 -21.25 -26.92 59.39
CA THR A 576 -21.39 -25.55 58.87
C THR A 576 -20.41 -25.19 57.75
N GLU A 577 -19.13 -25.58 57.85
CA GLU A 577 -18.13 -25.24 56.81
C GLU A 577 -18.41 -25.92 55.47
N LYS A 578 -18.61 -27.25 55.46
CA LYS A 578 -18.91 -28.00 54.23
C LYS A 578 -20.20 -27.50 53.58
N ARG A 579 -21.20 -27.16 54.39
CA ARG A 579 -22.47 -26.60 53.94
C ARG A 579 -22.26 -25.23 53.28
N ASN A 580 -21.43 -24.36 53.85
CA ASN A 580 -21.12 -23.05 53.26
C ASN A 580 -20.34 -23.17 51.93
N HIS A 581 -19.38 -24.10 51.82
CA HIS A 581 -18.66 -24.34 50.57
C HIS A 581 -19.58 -24.85 49.45
N LEU A 582 -20.51 -25.76 49.75
CA LEU A 582 -21.50 -26.26 48.79
C LEU A 582 -22.45 -25.16 48.31
N LEU A 583 -22.92 -24.29 49.23
CA LEU A 583 -23.77 -23.16 48.89
C LEU A 583 -23.04 -22.17 47.98
N ILE A 584 -21.82 -21.75 48.34
CA ILE A 584 -21.05 -20.78 47.56
C ILE A 584 -20.72 -21.35 46.16
N ALA A 585 -20.19 -22.57 46.10
CA ALA A 585 -19.85 -23.21 44.83
C ALA A 585 -21.09 -23.43 43.95
N GLY A 586 -22.19 -23.92 44.52
CA GLY A 586 -23.45 -24.11 43.81
C GLY A 586 -24.06 -22.81 43.30
N SER A 587 -24.12 -21.76 44.13
CA SER A 587 -24.66 -20.44 43.77
C SER A 587 -23.81 -19.74 42.71
N VAL A 588 -22.49 -19.77 42.81
CA VAL A 588 -21.59 -19.16 41.81
C VAL A 588 -21.70 -19.88 40.47
N LEU A 589 -21.67 -21.23 40.49
CA LEU A 589 -21.75 -22.03 39.27
C LEU A 589 -23.11 -21.86 38.57
N THR A 590 -24.22 -21.89 39.31
CA THR A 590 -25.56 -21.69 38.74
C THR A 590 -25.75 -20.28 38.17
N LEU A 591 -25.34 -19.24 38.89
CA LEU A 591 -25.44 -17.85 38.43
C LEU A 591 -24.61 -17.62 37.16
N LEU A 592 -23.37 -18.11 37.12
CA LEU A 592 -22.49 -17.98 35.96
C LEU A 592 -23.07 -18.71 34.73
N MET A 593 -23.59 -19.93 34.91
CA MET A 593 -24.21 -20.67 33.81
C MET A 593 -25.51 -20.02 33.32
N LEU A 594 -26.34 -19.45 34.21
CA LEU A 594 -27.55 -18.71 33.83
C LEU A 594 -27.23 -17.45 33.01
N ILE A 595 -26.11 -16.77 33.28
CA ILE A 595 -25.66 -15.60 32.51
C ILE A 595 -25.17 -16.00 31.11
N LEU A 596 -24.49 -17.15 30.99
CA LEU A 596 -23.92 -17.62 29.72
C LEU A 596 -24.94 -18.34 28.82
N LEU A 597 -25.98 -18.93 29.41
CA LEU A 597 -26.98 -19.73 28.71
C LEU A 597 -27.67 -18.97 27.55
N PRO A 598 -28.14 -17.71 27.71
CA PRO A 598 -28.69 -16.94 26.60
C PRO A 598 -27.69 -16.73 25.45
N ALA A 599 -26.41 -16.49 25.76
CA ALA A 599 -25.39 -16.25 24.73
C ALA A 599 -25.14 -17.51 23.88
N VAL A 600 -25.20 -18.70 24.48
CA VAL A 600 -25.02 -19.98 23.77
C VAL A 600 -26.30 -20.42 23.06
N LEU A 601 -27.47 -20.26 23.68
CA LEU A 601 -28.76 -20.50 23.00
C LEU A 601 -28.90 -19.62 21.75
N ARG A 602 -28.40 -18.39 21.80
CA ARG A 602 -28.34 -17.49 20.65
C ARG A 602 -27.52 -18.06 19.48
N LEU A 603 -26.40 -18.73 19.74
CA LEU A 603 -25.60 -19.38 18.68
C LEU A 603 -26.38 -20.51 17.99
N CYS A 604 -27.16 -21.29 18.75
CA CYS A 604 -28.02 -22.34 18.20
C CYS A 604 -29.15 -21.77 17.36
N LEU A 605 -29.87 -20.77 17.89
CA LEU A 605 -31.05 -20.19 17.25
C LEU A 605 -30.72 -19.39 15.98
N ARG A 606 -29.50 -18.84 15.89
CA ARG A 606 -29.05 -18.02 14.75
C ARG A 606 -28.33 -18.80 13.66
N ALA A 607 -27.89 -20.03 13.93
CA ALA A 607 -26.99 -20.76 13.04
C ALA A 607 -27.49 -20.86 11.59
N ASP A 608 -28.78 -21.10 11.42
CA ASP A 608 -29.41 -21.31 10.11
C ASP A 608 -30.21 -20.07 9.65
N LYS A 609 -30.12 -18.95 10.37
CA LYS A 609 -30.79 -17.71 10.00
C LYS A 609 -29.89 -16.89 9.08
N THR A 610 -30.44 -16.49 7.95
CA THR A 610 -29.79 -15.54 7.03
C THR A 610 -29.40 -14.28 7.78
N ALA A 611 -28.12 -13.93 7.75
CA ALA A 611 -27.59 -12.71 8.35
C ALA A 611 -27.44 -11.60 7.31
N LEU A 612 -26.94 -11.96 6.13
CA LEU A 612 -26.63 -11.08 5.02
C LEU A 612 -26.87 -11.84 3.71
N VAL A 613 -27.55 -11.21 2.76
CA VAL A 613 -27.59 -11.66 1.37
C VAL A 613 -26.79 -10.66 0.55
N LEU A 614 -25.77 -11.16 -0.14
CA LEU A 614 -25.07 -10.41 -1.17
C LEU A 614 -25.85 -10.60 -2.45
N THR A 615 -26.54 -9.56 -2.92
CA THR A 615 -27.14 -9.55 -4.26
C THR A 615 -26.23 -8.74 -5.18
N PRO A 616 -26.36 -8.91 -6.51
CA PRO A 616 -25.52 -8.21 -7.46
C PRO A 616 -25.47 -6.68 -7.26
N ASP A 617 -26.57 -6.06 -6.81
CA ASP A 617 -26.69 -4.60 -6.71
C ASP A 617 -26.88 -4.10 -5.26
N HIS A 618 -27.18 -4.98 -4.31
CA HIS A 618 -27.50 -4.60 -2.93
C HIS A 618 -26.99 -5.58 -1.88
N PHE A 619 -26.70 -5.07 -0.68
CA PHE A 619 -26.47 -5.88 0.52
C PHE A 619 -27.70 -5.86 1.40
N VAL A 620 -28.32 -7.03 1.58
CA VAL A 620 -29.57 -7.20 2.33
C VAL A 620 -29.28 -7.76 3.71
N PHE A 621 -29.42 -6.93 4.74
CA PHE A 621 -29.25 -7.34 6.13
C PHE A 621 -30.57 -7.77 6.76
N ALA A 622 -30.54 -8.80 7.59
CA ALA A 622 -31.74 -9.38 8.20
C ALA A 622 -32.57 -8.43 9.08
N ASN A 623 -31.99 -7.33 9.57
CA ASN A 623 -32.62 -6.41 10.52
C ASN A 623 -32.66 -4.94 10.07
N LEU A 624 -32.41 -4.67 8.78
CA LEU A 624 -32.55 -3.35 8.18
C LEU A 624 -33.86 -3.28 7.39
N LYS A 625 -34.53 -2.12 7.38
CA LYS A 625 -35.80 -1.92 6.66
C LYS A 625 -35.61 -1.86 5.15
N SER A 626 -34.49 -1.31 4.71
CA SER A 626 -34.12 -1.17 3.31
C SER A 626 -32.80 -1.89 3.04
N PRO A 627 -32.64 -2.49 1.85
CA PRO A 627 -31.34 -2.99 1.40
C PRO A 627 -30.36 -1.84 1.21
N ILE A 628 -29.06 -2.10 1.35
CA ILE A 628 -28.01 -1.10 1.13
C ILE A 628 -27.53 -1.24 -0.31
N PRO A 629 -27.72 -0.24 -1.19
CA PRO A 629 -27.16 -0.25 -2.54
C PRO A 629 -25.64 -0.30 -2.50
N ILE A 630 -25.02 -1.05 -3.41
CA ILE A 630 -23.56 -1.16 -3.47
C ILE A 630 -22.91 0.20 -3.77
N LYS A 631 -23.56 1.04 -4.58
CA LYS A 631 -23.11 2.41 -4.88
C LYS A 631 -22.99 3.33 -3.65
N ASP A 632 -23.64 2.98 -2.54
CA ASP A 632 -23.64 3.76 -1.30
C ASP A 632 -22.52 3.30 -0.34
N ILE A 633 -21.73 2.28 -0.72
CA ILE A 633 -20.64 1.70 0.07
C ILE A 633 -19.31 2.30 -0.42
N ALA A 634 -18.69 3.11 0.43
CA ALA A 634 -17.39 3.72 0.15
C ALA A 634 -16.22 2.72 0.32
N ASP A 635 -16.26 1.91 1.38
CA ASP A 635 -15.23 0.91 1.69
C ASP A 635 -15.79 -0.17 2.63
N PHE A 636 -15.09 -1.30 2.75
CA PHE A 636 -15.41 -2.33 3.73
C PHE A 636 -14.16 -2.85 4.48
N GLU A 637 -14.36 -3.17 5.75
CA GLU A 637 -13.33 -3.77 6.61
C GLU A 637 -13.79 -5.10 7.19
N LEU A 638 -12.89 -6.07 7.19
CA LEU A 638 -13.03 -7.35 7.87
C LEU A 638 -12.08 -7.43 9.05
N HIS A 639 -12.63 -7.52 10.26
CA HIS A 639 -11.85 -7.66 11.49
C HIS A 639 -12.15 -8.98 12.18
N ILE A 640 -11.10 -9.69 12.59
CA ILE A 640 -11.20 -11.00 13.24
C ILE A 640 -10.71 -10.86 14.67
N ALA A 641 -11.57 -11.16 15.62
CA ALA A 641 -11.23 -11.24 17.04
C ALA A 641 -11.90 -12.49 17.64
N TYR A 642 -12.80 -12.32 18.63
CA TYR A 642 -13.65 -13.41 19.18
C TYR A 642 -14.82 -13.82 18.25
N GLY A 643 -14.79 -13.35 17.00
CA GLY A 643 -15.78 -13.53 15.93
C GLY A 643 -15.33 -12.71 14.71
N THR A 644 -16.11 -12.76 13.64
CA THR A 644 -15.85 -12.01 12.41
C THR A 644 -16.76 -10.79 12.34
N PHE A 645 -16.15 -9.62 12.17
CA PHE A 645 -16.84 -8.34 12.01
C PHE A 645 -16.70 -7.88 10.55
N LEU A 646 -17.84 -7.72 9.88
CA LEU A 646 -17.93 -7.02 8.61
C LEU A 646 -18.38 -5.58 8.89
N THR A 647 -17.55 -4.61 8.55
CA THR A 647 -17.86 -3.18 8.67
C THR A 647 -17.96 -2.58 7.29
N LEU A 648 -19.12 -2.01 6.95
CA LEU A 648 -19.30 -1.19 5.76
C LEU A 648 -19.21 0.28 6.15
N HIS A 649 -18.40 1.04 5.42
CA HIS A 649 -18.38 2.50 5.49
C HIS A 649 -19.24 3.03 4.36
N LEU A 650 -20.18 3.91 4.68
CA LEU A 650 -21.10 4.50 3.70
C LEU A 650 -20.54 5.82 3.19
N GLU A 651 -20.84 6.14 1.93
CA GLU A 651 -20.55 7.45 1.33
C GLU A 651 -21.19 8.60 2.14
N ASP A 652 -20.66 9.81 2.00
CA ASP A 652 -21.09 10.98 2.79
C ASP A 652 -22.53 11.42 2.49
N ASP A 653 -22.97 11.26 1.24
CA ASP A 653 -24.29 11.62 0.73
C ASP A 653 -25.33 10.46 0.82
N ALA A 654 -24.89 9.23 1.11
CA ALA A 654 -25.77 8.06 1.16
C ALA A 654 -26.90 8.17 2.22
N PRO A 655 -28.08 7.58 1.99
CA PRO A 655 -29.12 7.51 3.01
C PRO A 655 -28.72 6.58 4.17
N LEU A 656 -28.91 7.02 5.42
CA LEU A 656 -28.61 6.20 6.60
C LEU A 656 -29.67 5.10 6.78
N PRO A 657 -29.30 3.81 6.85
CA PRO A 657 -30.27 2.73 6.93
C PRO A 657 -31.00 2.69 8.28
N GLU A 658 -32.31 2.47 8.22
CA GLU A 658 -33.17 2.28 9.39
C GLU A 658 -33.25 0.81 9.82
N ARG A 659 -33.39 0.58 11.13
CA ARG A 659 -33.51 -0.78 11.71
C ARG A 659 -34.98 -1.20 11.84
N ALA A 660 -35.32 -2.44 11.46
CA ALA A 660 -36.70 -2.93 11.41
C ALA A 660 -37.25 -3.45 12.75
N SER A 661 -36.49 -4.22 13.53
CA SER A 661 -36.69 -4.48 14.98
C SER A 661 -35.51 -5.36 15.46
N ARG A 662 -35.26 -5.45 16.77
CA ARG A 662 -34.21 -6.34 17.30
C ARG A 662 -34.82 -7.66 17.75
N SER A 663 -34.55 -8.74 17.02
CA SER A 663 -34.87 -10.09 17.50
C SER A 663 -33.67 -10.73 18.19
N PHE A 664 -33.92 -11.44 19.29
CA PHE A 664 -32.90 -12.22 19.98
C PHE A 664 -32.33 -13.35 19.09
N SER A 665 -33.20 -13.98 18.30
CA SER A 665 -32.91 -15.16 17.48
C SER A 665 -32.38 -14.85 16.07
N VAL A 666 -32.21 -13.57 15.70
CA VAL A 666 -31.74 -13.16 14.37
C VAL A 666 -30.39 -12.42 14.49
N PRO A 667 -29.44 -12.65 13.56
CA PRO A 667 -28.22 -11.86 13.46
C PRO A 667 -28.56 -10.39 13.15
N ASN A 668 -28.13 -9.46 14.02
CA ASN A 668 -28.49 -8.05 13.90
C ASN A 668 -27.27 -7.20 13.54
N ALA A 669 -27.34 -6.50 12.41
CA ALA A 669 -26.39 -5.44 12.07
C ALA A 669 -26.58 -4.20 12.97
N LYS A 670 -25.47 -3.52 13.26
CA LYS A 670 -25.40 -2.29 14.03
C LYS A 670 -25.06 -1.12 13.12
N VAL A 671 -26.00 -0.20 12.95
CA VAL A 671 -25.78 1.11 12.31
C VAL A 671 -25.22 2.14 13.32
N PHE A 672 -24.07 2.72 13.03
CA PHE A 672 -23.40 3.77 13.80
C PHE A 672 -23.53 5.11 13.07
N LYS A 673 -24.55 5.91 13.42
CA LYS A 673 -24.89 7.17 12.73
C LYS A 673 -23.73 8.17 12.68
N LYS A 674 -23.04 8.42 13.81
CA LYS A 674 -21.93 9.41 13.90
C LYS A 674 -20.72 9.08 13.01
N LYS A 675 -20.50 7.80 12.73
CA LYS A 675 -19.36 7.33 11.91
C LYS A 675 -19.80 6.84 10.54
N ARG A 676 -21.11 6.93 10.20
CA ARG A 676 -21.74 6.41 8.97
C ARG A 676 -21.34 4.97 8.62
N ARG A 677 -21.35 4.07 9.62
CA ARG A 677 -20.92 2.66 9.46
C ARG A 677 -22.02 1.65 9.77
N VAL A 678 -22.04 0.54 9.04
CA VAL A 678 -22.88 -0.63 9.32
C VAL A 678 -21.99 -1.80 9.69
N VAL A 679 -22.17 -2.36 10.89
CA VAL A 679 -21.34 -3.46 11.42
C VAL A 679 -22.18 -4.70 11.65
N LEU A 680 -21.84 -5.79 10.97
CA LEU A 680 -22.40 -7.12 11.20
C LEU A 680 -21.35 -7.98 11.90
N MET A 681 -21.71 -8.52 13.06
CA MET A 681 -20.86 -9.41 13.86
C MET A 681 -21.50 -10.80 13.88
N LEU A 682 -20.73 -11.79 13.43
CA LEU A 682 -21.07 -13.22 13.52
C LEU A 682 -19.92 -13.97 14.19
N ALA A 683 -20.21 -15.11 14.85
CA ALA A 683 -19.16 -15.99 15.34
C ALA A 683 -18.27 -16.53 14.20
N GLN A 684 -18.89 -16.76 13.04
CA GLN A 684 -18.24 -17.07 11.77
C GLN A 684 -19.23 -16.79 10.63
N PHE A 685 -18.73 -16.62 9.41
CA PHE A 685 -19.56 -16.57 8.20
C PHE A 685 -19.55 -17.95 7.56
N CYS A 686 -20.73 -18.45 7.23
CA CYS A 686 -20.92 -19.69 6.51
C CYS A 686 -21.74 -19.44 5.24
N ARG A 687 -21.42 -20.22 4.21
CA ARG A 687 -22.14 -20.34 2.96
C ARG A 687 -22.41 -21.82 2.72
N ASP A 688 -23.66 -22.19 2.45
CA ASP A 688 -24.09 -23.56 2.18
C ASP A 688 -23.61 -24.56 3.25
N GLY A 689 -23.60 -24.14 4.53
CA GLY A 689 -23.13 -24.95 5.66
C GLY A 689 -21.60 -25.06 5.80
N LYS A 690 -20.81 -24.55 4.85
CA LYS A 690 -19.35 -24.47 4.94
C LYS A 690 -18.91 -23.15 5.56
N LYS A 691 -17.98 -23.21 6.52
CA LYS A 691 -17.34 -22.02 7.09
C LYS A 691 -16.44 -21.36 6.04
N LEU A 692 -16.62 -20.05 5.85
CA LEU A 692 -15.73 -19.23 5.03
C LEU A 692 -14.54 -18.78 5.88
N THR A 693 -13.35 -19.03 5.35
CA THR A 693 -12.11 -18.43 5.87
C THR A 693 -12.05 -16.94 5.51
N PRO A 694 -11.24 -16.14 6.22
CA PRO A 694 -11.04 -14.73 5.86
C PRO A 694 -10.55 -14.55 4.42
N ASP A 695 -9.71 -15.47 3.95
CA ASP A 695 -9.15 -15.48 2.59
C ASP A 695 -10.18 -15.85 1.52
N GLU A 696 -11.32 -16.47 1.90
CA GLU A 696 -12.46 -16.71 1.01
C GLU A 696 -13.51 -15.57 1.11
N LEU A 697 -13.75 -15.06 2.32
CA LEU A 697 -14.80 -14.06 2.59
C LEU A 697 -14.43 -12.67 2.09
N GLY A 698 -13.17 -12.24 2.25
CA GLY A 698 -12.70 -10.93 1.79
C GLY A 698 -12.86 -10.74 0.28
N PRO A 699 -12.29 -11.64 -0.55
CA PRO A 699 -12.46 -11.60 -2.00
C PRO A 699 -13.92 -11.69 -2.43
N LEU A 700 -14.72 -12.57 -1.80
CA LEU A 700 -16.14 -12.67 -2.10
C LEU A 700 -16.88 -11.34 -1.93
N ILE A 701 -16.66 -10.62 -0.83
CA ILE A 701 -17.29 -9.31 -0.62
C ILE A 701 -16.76 -8.28 -1.61
N ALA A 702 -15.44 -8.27 -1.87
CA ALA A 702 -14.82 -7.38 -2.84
C ALA A 702 -15.38 -7.58 -4.26
N ASP A 703 -15.55 -8.81 -4.70
CA ASP A 703 -16.06 -9.14 -6.04
C ASP A 703 -17.47 -8.60 -6.24
N TYR A 704 -18.35 -8.72 -5.24
CA TYR A 704 -19.70 -8.14 -5.31
C TYR A 704 -19.68 -6.61 -5.35
N VAL A 705 -18.88 -5.98 -4.48
CA VAL A 705 -18.75 -4.51 -4.46
C VAL A 705 -18.21 -4.01 -5.80
N ASN A 706 -17.12 -4.60 -6.30
CA ASN A 706 -16.50 -4.23 -7.57
C ASN A 706 -17.45 -4.45 -8.76
N ALA A 707 -18.19 -5.56 -8.78
CA ALA A 707 -19.15 -5.85 -9.83
C ALA A 707 -20.32 -4.85 -9.83
N GLY A 708 -20.86 -4.51 -8.65
CA GLY A 708 -21.93 -3.52 -8.51
C GLY A 708 -21.48 -2.11 -8.92
N VAL A 709 -20.28 -1.69 -8.50
CA VAL A 709 -19.68 -0.42 -8.94
C VAL A 709 -19.49 -0.40 -10.46
N ALA A 710 -18.97 -1.48 -11.05
CA ALA A 710 -18.79 -1.57 -12.49
C ALA A 710 -20.11 -1.48 -13.28
N ARG A 711 -21.18 -2.11 -12.81
CA ARG A 711 -22.52 -1.96 -13.41
C ARG A 711 -23.03 -0.53 -13.30
N HIS A 712 -22.86 0.11 -12.16
CA HIS A 712 -23.28 1.49 -11.98
C HIS A 712 -22.53 2.46 -12.91
N LEU A 713 -21.23 2.27 -13.10
CA LEU A 713 -20.43 3.07 -14.04
C LEU A 713 -20.86 2.85 -15.49
N LEU A 714 -21.09 1.59 -15.90
CA LEU A 714 -21.63 1.27 -17.23
C LEU A 714 -23.01 1.89 -17.44
N GLN A 715 -23.90 1.80 -16.46
CA GLN A 715 -25.24 2.40 -16.53
C GLN A 715 -25.16 3.91 -16.70
N ARG A 716 -24.38 4.62 -15.86
CA ARG A 716 -24.18 6.08 -15.97
C ARG A 716 -23.61 6.49 -17.32
N ARG A 717 -22.78 5.64 -17.93
CA ARG A 717 -22.16 5.89 -19.24
C ARG A 717 -23.18 5.79 -20.39
N PHE A 718 -24.04 4.76 -20.37
CA PHE A 718 -24.97 4.48 -21.46
C PHE A 718 -26.39 5.03 -21.25
N GLU A 719 -26.73 5.58 -20.07
CA GLU A 719 -28.00 6.29 -19.82
C GLU A 719 -27.94 7.80 -20.14
N LYS A 720 -26.74 8.35 -20.41
CA LYS A 720 -26.53 9.74 -20.82
C LYS A 720 -26.23 9.92 -22.31
N ALA A 721 -26.18 8.82 -23.06
CA ALA A 721 -26.32 8.80 -24.51
C ALA A 721 -27.78 8.49 -24.84
#